data_AF-A0AAD4VTQ1-F1
#
_entry.id   AF-A0AAD4VTQ1-F1
#
_cell.length_a   1.000
_cell.length_b   1.000
_cell.length_c   1.000
_cell.angle_alpha   90.00
_cell.angle_beta   90.00
_cell.angle_gamma   90.00
#
_symmetry.space_group_name_H-M   'P 1'
#
loop_
_entity.id
_entity.type
_entity.pdbx_description
1 polymer ?
#
loop_
_entity_poly.entity_id
_entity_poly.type
_entity_poly.pdbx_seq_one_letter_code
_entity_poly.pdbx_strand_id
1 'polypeptide(L)'
;MATPAPPAATSSSMAPTFRAYSMPLILFAAAMFFQLFVIPKSFPPSNYDILGIKMYSSIEEVREAYNNISSAWNSGERAPVTLDFIKIQYAYELLTNPLWKRNYDIFGIDEQIDVIEKVKEQYAGESFSKIELPLLDSVSSDIQDHDLTVITSKDFQTMFQGNMPALIQLCSFGSKSCDKFSDAWKKIAALLGGVANTGLLELGELQLATHLAERKPTGQPFFRNGLPSLVAFPPGCKTSNCLVRYEGELWVDSVTDWFATTILGLPRILYYSKESLGQKFLAKVSLHKVKVIFFSKTGERAAPFIRHAAKNYWTHASFAFVLWREEESTFWFNSFEVESAPAIVFLKDPGVKPVVYHGSVNNSWFLKIMEQNKQQGLPQLRSTTSMELGCDPRGYSRAGHHTVTWYCAVIAGRHSPELSTMRGTMRRVEEILSNEVESRSADEEQSIAPAAGALKSKRLTFAWLDGEAQKKYCLFFLQSETSHETCGERTDMTDVPQLYIVRYKRNVTEEGDKPEQKPKSIWDAVQDQELDPASQLVAKYNGSDEIPEIMKWISQIIKDGDSRDLPHYRTRTPHLVPESSEPIWSAGVQSIPSTNTIKQSIRRILRGFYDRIGGDPRIGPILLLAALMSFGTIWLRRSQATPVSNQPSQPSQPNSKEAGRPRRDRPRRATNEHLPPSITDMEPKDSYQWSLSGSDSD
;
A
#
# COMPACT_ATOMS: atom_id res chain seq x y z
N MET A 1 12.55 -28.69 -83.53
CA MET A 1 12.04 -27.31 -83.61
C MET A 1 11.42 -26.98 -82.26
N ALA A 2 12.08 -26.11 -81.50
CA ALA A 2 11.65 -25.71 -80.17
C ALA A 2 10.66 -24.53 -80.27
N THR A 3 9.48 -24.68 -79.68
CA THR A 3 8.49 -23.62 -79.50
C THR A 3 8.80 -22.84 -78.21
N PRO A 4 8.72 -21.49 -78.22
CA PRO A 4 9.13 -20.67 -77.09
C PRO A 4 8.03 -20.56 -76.02
N ALA A 5 8.47 -20.47 -74.76
CA ALA A 5 7.64 -20.14 -73.61
C ALA A 5 7.22 -18.65 -73.64
N PRO A 6 6.05 -18.28 -73.09
CA PRO A 6 5.61 -16.89 -73.03
C PRO A 6 6.39 -16.08 -71.99
N PRO A 7 6.59 -14.76 -72.19
CA PRO A 7 7.32 -13.92 -71.25
C PRO A 7 6.51 -13.66 -69.98
N ALA A 8 7.19 -13.78 -68.84
CA ALA A 8 6.66 -13.43 -67.53
C ALA A 8 6.34 -11.92 -67.43
N ALA A 9 5.18 -11.61 -66.87
CA ALA A 9 4.72 -10.25 -66.62
C ALA A 9 5.68 -9.51 -65.66
N THR A 10 6.21 -8.38 -66.11
CA THR A 10 6.94 -7.42 -65.29
C THR A 10 5.99 -6.77 -64.29
N SER A 11 6.10 -7.17 -63.01
CA SER A 11 5.43 -6.51 -61.90
C SER A 11 5.96 -5.09 -61.71
N SER A 12 5.02 -4.14 -61.67
CA SER A 12 5.19 -2.70 -61.61
C SER A 12 6.21 -2.15 -60.60
N SER A 13 6.88 -1.08 -61.01
CA SER A 13 7.74 -0.20 -60.20
C SER A 13 6.98 0.72 -59.22
N MET A 14 5.79 0.32 -58.73
CA MET A 14 4.91 1.16 -57.90
C MET A 14 5.11 0.99 -56.38
N ALA A 15 5.95 0.05 -55.93
CA ALA A 15 6.17 -0.18 -54.50
C ALA A 15 6.82 0.99 -53.70
N PRO A 16 7.76 1.80 -54.24
CA PRO A 16 8.43 2.85 -53.47
C PRO A 16 7.64 4.17 -53.39
N THR A 17 6.72 4.43 -54.33
CA THR A 17 5.85 5.62 -54.32
C THR A 17 4.77 5.51 -53.24
N PHE A 18 4.11 4.36 -53.16
CA PHE A 18 3.04 4.11 -52.18
C PHE A 18 3.53 4.20 -50.73
N ARG A 19 4.75 3.73 -50.46
CA ARG A 19 5.37 3.77 -49.12
C ARG A 19 5.79 5.17 -48.69
N ALA A 20 6.13 6.06 -49.63
CA ALA A 20 6.55 7.42 -49.33
C ALA A 20 5.37 8.34 -48.97
N TYR A 21 4.23 8.18 -49.65
CA TYR A 21 3.04 9.02 -49.44
C TYR A 21 2.02 8.44 -48.45
N SER A 22 2.21 7.22 -47.96
CA SER A 22 1.28 6.56 -47.03
C SER A 22 1.07 7.35 -45.73
N MET A 23 2.14 7.84 -45.11
CA MET A 23 2.05 8.60 -43.86
C MET A 23 1.36 9.97 -44.05
N PRO A 24 1.70 10.80 -45.07
CA PRO A 24 0.93 12.00 -45.41
C PRO A 24 -0.56 11.73 -45.67
N LEU A 25 -0.89 10.66 -46.39
CA LEU A 25 -2.28 10.25 -46.67
C LEU A 25 -3.05 9.87 -45.40
N ILE A 26 -2.41 9.14 -44.49
CA ILE A 26 -3.01 8.77 -43.19
C ILE A 26 -3.28 10.03 -42.35
N LEU A 27 -2.32 10.96 -42.28
CA LEU A 27 -2.49 12.22 -41.55
C LEU A 27 -3.61 13.09 -42.16
N PHE A 28 -3.70 13.13 -43.50
CA PHE A 28 -4.76 13.86 -44.20
C PHE A 28 -6.14 13.22 -43.98
N ALA A 29 -6.25 11.89 -44.10
CA ALA A 29 -7.49 11.17 -43.82
C ALA A 29 -7.94 11.34 -42.36
N ALA A 30 -7.00 11.28 -41.42
CA ALA A 30 -7.27 11.57 -40.01
C ALA A 30 -7.74 13.02 -39.81
N ALA A 31 -7.11 14.01 -40.46
CA ALA A 31 -7.52 15.41 -40.40
C ALA A 31 -8.94 15.63 -40.95
N MET A 32 -9.28 15.01 -42.08
CA MET A 32 -10.62 15.07 -42.69
C MET A 32 -11.67 14.39 -41.81
N PHE A 33 -11.34 13.23 -41.23
CA PHE A 33 -12.21 12.56 -40.27
C PHE A 33 -12.47 13.47 -39.05
N PHE A 34 -11.43 14.12 -38.55
CA PHE A 34 -11.53 15.11 -37.48
C PHE A 34 -12.44 16.28 -37.85
N GLN A 35 -12.26 16.87 -39.03
CA GLN A 35 -13.04 18.04 -39.46
C GLN A 35 -14.50 17.73 -39.80
N LEU A 36 -14.79 16.55 -40.35
CA LEU A 36 -16.12 16.21 -40.86
C LEU A 36 -16.98 15.44 -39.85
N PHE A 37 -16.38 14.66 -38.95
CA PHE A 37 -17.13 13.79 -38.05
C PHE A 37 -16.91 14.11 -36.57
N VAL A 38 -15.70 14.55 -36.19
CA VAL A 38 -15.39 14.86 -34.79
C VAL A 38 -15.82 16.29 -34.46
N ILE A 39 -15.29 17.31 -35.15
CA ILE A 39 -15.57 18.74 -34.90
C ILE A 39 -17.08 19.07 -34.89
N PRO A 40 -17.92 18.59 -35.83
CA PRO A 40 -19.36 18.91 -35.83
C PRO A 40 -20.14 18.21 -34.71
N LYS A 41 -19.61 17.14 -34.13
CA LYS A 41 -20.19 16.43 -32.97
C LYS A 41 -19.57 16.86 -31.63
N SER A 42 -18.38 17.48 -31.66
CA SER A 42 -17.58 17.84 -30.48
C SER A 42 -17.49 19.36 -30.23
N PHE A 43 -17.98 20.21 -31.13
CA PHE A 43 -18.37 21.58 -30.80
C PHE A 43 -19.80 21.54 -30.26
N PRO A 44 -20.02 21.79 -28.96
CA PRO A 44 -21.35 21.67 -28.44
C PRO A 44 -22.21 22.88 -28.87
N PRO A 45 -23.51 22.70 -29.13
CA PRO A 45 -24.48 23.65 -28.62
C PRO A 45 -24.36 23.58 -27.09
N SER A 46 -23.68 24.54 -26.48
CA SER A 46 -23.70 24.68 -25.03
C SER A 46 -25.14 24.88 -24.54
N ASN A 47 -25.41 24.63 -23.25
CA ASN A 47 -26.72 24.96 -22.68
C ASN A 47 -27.10 26.45 -22.89
N TYR A 48 -26.11 27.33 -23.08
CA TYR A 48 -26.33 28.73 -23.48
C TYR A 48 -26.76 28.88 -24.94
N ASP A 49 -26.17 28.10 -25.86
CA ASP A 49 -26.52 28.13 -27.28
C ASP A 49 -27.94 27.58 -27.52
N ILE A 50 -28.39 26.62 -26.69
CA ILE A 50 -29.78 26.12 -26.70
C ILE A 50 -30.78 27.25 -26.39
N LEU A 51 -30.41 28.16 -25.48
CA LEU A 51 -31.21 29.34 -25.12
C LEU A 51 -30.93 30.56 -26.02
N GLY A 52 -29.98 30.46 -26.95
CA GLY A 52 -29.61 31.56 -27.86
C GLY A 52 -28.89 32.73 -27.18
N ILE A 53 -28.25 32.49 -26.03
CA ILE A 53 -27.55 33.51 -25.24
C ILE A 53 -26.04 33.28 -25.22
N LYS A 54 -25.28 34.29 -24.78
CA LYS A 54 -23.83 34.21 -24.70
C LYS A 54 -23.39 33.27 -23.56
N MET A 55 -22.29 32.55 -23.77
CA MET A 55 -21.65 31.79 -22.70
C MET A 55 -21.33 32.69 -21.50
N TYR A 56 -21.56 32.16 -20.28
CA TYR A 56 -21.36 32.85 -19.01
C TYR A 56 -22.32 34.03 -18.75
N SER A 57 -23.44 34.11 -19.47
CA SER A 57 -24.54 35.05 -19.18
C SER A 57 -25.05 34.94 -17.74
N SER A 58 -25.65 36.03 -17.24
CA SER A 58 -26.19 36.07 -15.87
C SER A 58 -27.46 35.22 -15.73
N ILE A 59 -27.86 34.90 -14.49
CA ILE A 59 -29.08 34.12 -14.24
C ILE A 59 -30.33 34.91 -14.69
N GLU A 60 -30.28 36.24 -14.60
CA GLU A 60 -31.35 37.12 -15.06
C GLU A 60 -31.51 37.05 -16.59
N GLU A 61 -30.40 37.08 -17.34
CA GLU A 61 -30.42 36.94 -18.80
C GLU A 61 -30.93 35.55 -19.23
N VAL A 62 -30.57 34.49 -18.50
CA VAL A 62 -31.10 33.13 -18.70
C VAL A 62 -32.62 33.11 -18.51
N ARG A 63 -33.13 33.75 -17.46
CA ARG A 63 -34.57 33.83 -17.17
C ARG A 63 -35.32 34.65 -18.22
N GLU A 64 -34.74 35.75 -18.68
CA GLU A 64 -35.32 36.57 -19.75
C GLU A 64 -35.42 35.81 -21.08
N ALA A 65 -34.34 35.12 -21.46
CA ALA A 65 -34.32 34.30 -22.67
C ALA A 65 -35.37 33.17 -22.61
N TYR A 66 -35.46 32.46 -21.49
CA TYR A 66 -36.48 31.43 -21.30
C TYR A 66 -37.90 32.00 -21.35
N ASN A 67 -38.15 33.15 -20.71
CA ASN A 67 -39.47 33.80 -20.73
C ASN A 67 -39.90 34.21 -22.14
N ASN A 68 -38.97 34.68 -22.97
CA ASN A 68 -39.22 35.03 -24.37
C ASN A 68 -39.54 33.79 -25.23
N ILE A 69 -38.83 32.68 -25.00
CA ILE A 69 -39.11 31.41 -25.69
C ILE A 69 -40.47 30.84 -25.25
N SER A 70 -40.76 30.87 -23.95
CA SER A 70 -42.01 30.37 -23.37
C SER A 70 -43.23 31.19 -23.80
N SER A 71 -43.11 32.52 -23.91
CA SER A 71 -44.20 33.37 -24.41
C SER A 71 -44.56 33.09 -25.88
N ALA A 72 -43.57 32.76 -26.72
CA ALA A 72 -43.79 32.33 -28.11
C ALA A 72 -44.50 30.97 -28.22
N TRP A 73 -44.29 30.07 -27.25
CA TRP A 73 -45.03 28.81 -27.16
C TRP A 73 -46.48 29.02 -26.74
N ASN A 74 -46.70 29.85 -25.72
CA ASN A 74 -48.03 30.11 -25.16
C ASN A 74 -48.93 30.96 -26.07
N SER A 75 -48.34 31.80 -26.93
CA SER A 75 -49.06 32.59 -27.95
C SER A 75 -49.44 31.79 -29.20
N GLY A 76 -48.96 30.54 -29.34
CA GLY A 76 -49.23 29.70 -30.50
C GLY A 76 -48.48 30.09 -31.78
N GLU A 77 -47.56 31.07 -31.71
CA GLU A 77 -46.76 31.51 -32.86
C GLU A 77 -45.79 30.43 -33.33
N ARG A 78 -45.31 29.58 -32.41
CA ARG A 78 -44.42 28.44 -32.72
C ARG A 78 -44.62 27.32 -31.69
N ALA A 79 -45.29 26.23 -32.06
CA ALA A 79 -45.38 25.06 -31.22
C ALA A 79 -44.00 24.36 -31.14
N PRO A 80 -43.43 24.12 -29.95
CA PRO A 80 -42.14 23.47 -29.84
C PRO A 80 -42.25 21.98 -30.22
N VAL A 81 -41.23 21.48 -30.91
CA VAL A 81 -41.01 20.04 -31.01
C VAL A 81 -40.69 19.55 -29.59
N THR A 82 -41.33 18.46 -29.14
CA THR A 82 -41.19 17.91 -27.77
C THR A 82 -39.72 17.77 -27.35
N LEU A 83 -38.85 17.37 -28.27
CA LEU A 83 -37.41 17.23 -28.03
C LEU A 83 -36.68 18.56 -27.80
N ASP A 84 -37.07 19.63 -28.48
CA ASP A 84 -36.49 20.96 -28.30
C ASP A 84 -36.97 21.58 -26.99
N PHE A 85 -38.24 21.35 -26.63
CA PHE A 85 -38.78 21.73 -25.32
C PHE A 85 -37.98 21.11 -24.17
N ILE A 86 -37.75 19.78 -24.19
CA ILE A 86 -36.98 19.08 -23.15
C ILE A 86 -35.58 19.68 -23.01
N LYS A 87 -34.89 19.96 -24.12
CA LYS A 87 -33.55 20.56 -24.11
C LYS A 87 -33.54 21.98 -23.55
N ILE A 88 -34.52 22.81 -23.94
CA ILE A 88 -34.63 24.20 -23.48
C ILE A 88 -34.96 24.23 -21.99
N GLN A 89 -35.89 23.39 -21.54
CA GLN A 89 -36.26 23.27 -20.13
C GLN A 89 -35.07 22.79 -19.29
N TYR A 90 -34.34 21.77 -19.75
CA TYR A 90 -33.13 21.28 -19.10
C TYR A 90 -32.07 22.37 -18.97
N ALA A 91 -31.77 23.07 -20.06
CA ALA A 91 -30.80 24.15 -20.08
C ALA A 91 -31.21 25.29 -19.13
N TYR A 92 -32.49 25.65 -19.10
CA TYR A 92 -33.02 26.65 -18.18
C TYR A 92 -32.86 26.23 -16.70
N GLU A 93 -33.28 25.01 -16.34
CA GLU A 93 -33.19 24.53 -14.96
C GLU A 93 -31.74 24.40 -14.48
N LEU A 94 -30.84 23.91 -15.33
CA LEU A 94 -29.40 23.80 -15.04
C LEU A 94 -28.75 25.19 -14.85
N LEU A 95 -29.03 26.14 -15.74
CA LEU A 95 -28.42 27.46 -15.73
C LEU A 95 -29.06 28.43 -14.72
N THR A 96 -30.27 28.14 -14.23
CA THR A 96 -30.94 28.96 -13.21
C THR A 96 -30.48 28.60 -11.79
N ASN A 97 -30.06 27.35 -11.56
CA ASN A 97 -29.53 26.94 -10.26
C ASN A 97 -28.07 27.44 -10.09
N PRO A 98 -27.76 28.23 -9.04
CA PRO A 98 -26.44 28.82 -8.87
C PRO A 98 -25.31 27.79 -8.69
N LEU A 99 -25.59 26.66 -8.04
CA LEU A 99 -24.58 25.60 -7.82
C LEU A 99 -24.29 24.84 -9.12
N TRP A 100 -25.34 24.46 -9.85
CA TRP A 100 -25.20 23.76 -11.13
C TRP A 100 -24.54 24.64 -12.19
N LYS A 101 -24.98 25.90 -12.32
CA LYS A 101 -24.36 26.89 -13.20
C LYS A 101 -22.87 27.08 -12.88
N ARG A 102 -22.48 27.24 -11.61
CA ARG A 102 -21.07 27.35 -11.20
C ARG A 102 -20.26 26.12 -11.62
N ASN A 103 -20.79 24.93 -11.34
CA ASN A 103 -20.10 23.67 -11.64
C ASN A 103 -19.95 23.46 -13.16
N TYR A 104 -20.98 23.82 -13.94
CA TYR A 104 -20.97 23.77 -15.39
C TYR A 104 -20.01 24.80 -15.99
N ASP A 105 -20.08 26.06 -15.56
CA ASP A 105 -19.28 27.16 -16.11
C ASP A 105 -17.78 26.97 -15.85
N ILE A 106 -17.42 26.61 -14.61
CA ILE A 106 -16.02 26.54 -14.19
C ILE A 106 -15.41 25.19 -14.59
N PHE A 107 -16.08 24.08 -14.25
CA PHE A 107 -15.52 22.73 -14.36
C PHE A 107 -16.06 21.93 -15.55
N GLY A 108 -17.07 22.45 -16.27
CA GLY A 108 -17.73 21.72 -17.36
C GLY A 108 -18.50 20.49 -16.89
N ILE A 109 -18.99 20.49 -15.65
CA ILE A 109 -19.71 19.36 -15.05
C ILE A 109 -21.19 19.45 -15.43
N ASP A 110 -21.68 18.43 -16.11
CA ASP A 110 -23.09 18.24 -16.46
C ASP A 110 -23.55 16.82 -16.06
N GLU A 111 -23.91 16.66 -14.78
CA GLU A 111 -24.19 15.34 -14.19
C GLU A 111 -25.56 14.76 -14.57
N GLN A 112 -26.48 15.60 -15.01
CA GLN A 112 -27.89 15.21 -15.18
C GLN A 112 -28.26 14.99 -16.64
N ILE A 113 -27.27 14.89 -17.55
CA ILE A 113 -27.51 14.81 -18.99
C ILE A 113 -28.35 13.58 -19.38
N ASP A 114 -28.21 12.47 -18.63
CA ASP A 114 -28.98 11.24 -18.82
C ASP A 114 -30.50 11.44 -18.60
N VAL A 115 -30.90 12.49 -17.87
CA VAL A 115 -32.31 12.85 -17.69
C VAL A 115 -32.95 13.20 -19.03
N ILE A 116 -32.21 13.86 -19.94
CA ILE A 116 -32.71 14.21 -21.27
C ILE A 116 -33.10 12.95 -22.04
N GLU A 117 -32.26 11.91 -22.00
CA GLU A 117 -32.53 10.64 -22.70
C GLU A 117 -33.71 9.90 -22.07
N LYS A 118 -33.78 9.82 -20.74
CA LYS A 118 -34.89 9.18 -20.02
C LYS A 118 -36.24 9.85 -20.29
N VAL A 119 -36.29 11.18 -20.19
CA VAL A 119 -37.52 11.97 -20.45
C VAL A 119 -37.92 11.86 -21.92
N LYS A 120 -36.95 11.85 -22.83
CA LYS A 120 -37.21 11.63 -24.26
C LYS A 120 -37.83 10.27 -24.55
N GLU A 121 -37.37 9.21 -23.89
CA GLU A 121 -37.94 7.86 -24.01
C GLU A 121 -39.34 7.79 -23.38
N GLN A 122 -39.52 8.36 -22.19
CA GLN A 122 -40.78 8.34 -21.44
C GLN A 122 -41.91 9.06 -22.17
N TYR A 123 -41.63 10.21 -22.80
CA TYR A 123 -42.63 11.04 -23.48
C TYR A 123 -42.54 10.96 -25.01
N ALA A 124 -42.04 9.84 -25.54
CA ALA A 124 -41.89 9.63 -26.97
C ALA A 124 -43.23 9.69 -27.70
N GLY A 125 -43.42 10.69 -28.57
CA GLY A 125 -44.66 10.88 -29.33
C GLY A 125 -45.77 11.63 -28.59
N GLU A 126 -45.52 12.08 -27.35
CA GLU A 126 -46.45 12.91 -26.60
C GLU A 126 -46.30 14.41 -26.88
N SER A 127 -47.34 15.19 -26.57
CA SER A 127 -47.30 16.65 -26.64
C SER A 127 -46.53 17.24 -25.45
N PHE A 128 -45.78 18.33 -25.68
CA PHE A 128 -44.95 18.97 -24.65
C PHE A 128 -45.74 19.35 -23.37
N SER A 129 -47.04 19.61 -23.49
CA SER A 129 -47.94 19.96 -22.39
C SER A 129 -48.18 18.84 -21.36
N LYS A 130 -47.83 17.59 -21.70
CA LYS A 130 -47.97 16.42 -20.83
C LYS A 130 -46.71 16.10 -20.03
N ILE A 131 -45.61 16.79 -20.33
CA ILE A 131 -44.34 16.61 -19.63
C ILE A 131 -44.47 17.18 -18.22
N GLU A 132 -44.15 16.37 -17.22
CA GLU A 132 -44.12 16.79 -15.82
C GLU A 132 -42.89 17.67 -15.55
N LEU A 133 -43.09 18.79 -14.84
CA LEU A 133 -42.03 19.75 -14.48
C LEU A 133 -41.96 19.88 -12.95
N PRO A 134 -40.76 20.13 -12.36
CA PRO A 134 -39.46 20.32 -13.01
C PRO A 134 -38.84 19.01 -13.55
N LEU A 135 -37.93 19.11 -14.53
CA LEU A 135 -37.20 17.96 -15.06
C LEU A 135 -36.09 17.50 -14.10
N LEU A 136 -35.48 18.44 -13.39
CA LEU A 136 -34.39 18.22 -12.45
C LEU A 136 -34.89 18.39 -11.03
N ASP A 137 -34.88 17.30 -10.25
CA ASP A 137 -35.16 17.43 -8.81
C ASP A 137 -34.05 18.24 -8.16
N SER A 138 -34.43 19.33 -7.48
CA SER A 138 -33.53 20.03 -6.58
C SER A 138 -33.12 19.07 -5.46
N VAL A 139 -31.82 18.84 -5.30
CA VAL A 139 -31.29 18.13 -4.14
C VAL A 139 -31.68 18.96 -2.91
N SER A 140 -32.54 18.42 -2.02
CA SER A 140 -32.76 19.04 -0.72
C SER A 140 -31.39 19.10 -0.04
N SER A 141 -31.03 20.29 0.41
CA SER A 141 -29.76 20.57 1.06
C SER A 141 -29.73 19.99 2.48
N ASP A 142 -30.00 18.70 2.63
CA ASP A 142 -29.82 17.98 3.90
C ASP A 142 -28.33 17.72 4.18
N ILE A 143 -27.43 18.07 3.24
CA ILE A 143 -25.98 18.08 3.46
C ILE A 143 -25.58 19.17 4.49
N GLN A 144 -26.46 20.13 4.81
CA GLN A 144 -26.23 21.04 5.95
C GLN A 144 -26.32 20.35 7.32
N ASP A 145 -26.87 19.13 7.41
CA ASP A 145 -27.13 18.45 8.69
C ASP A 145 -26.05 17.44 9.11
N HIS A 146 -24.84 17.49 8.53
CA HIS A 146 -23.84 16.45 8.78
C HIS A 146 -22.45 16.94 9.19
N ASP A 147 -21.97 16.34 10.27
CA ASP A 147 -20.67 16.24 10.95
C ASP A 147 -19.42 16.00 10.03
N LEU A 148 -19.51 16.32 8.75
CA LEU A 148 -18.45 16.16 7.76
C LEU A 148 -17.55 17.41 7.78
N THR A 149 -16.26 17.21 8.10
CA THR A 149 -15.25 18.26 8.10
C THR A 149 -14.97 18.76 6.69
N VAL A 150 -15.72 19.79 6.27
CA VAL A 150 -15.44 20.56 5.06
C VAL A 150 -14.14 21.33 5.26
N ILE A 151 -13.14 21.05 4.43
CA ILE A 151 -11.80 21.65 4.48
C ILE A 151 -11.85 23.04 3.86
N THR A 152 -11.39 24.05 4.60
CA THR A 152 -11.11 25.38 4.04
C THR A 152 -9.67 25.49 3.54
N SER A 153 -9.36 26.58 2.82
CA SER A 153 -7.99 26.92 2.41
C SER A 153 -6.97 26.94 3.55
N LYS A 154 -7.38 27.26 4.78
CA LYS A 154 -6.50 27.24 5.97
C LYS A 154 -6.27 25.83 6.48
N ASP A 155 -7.32 25.02 6.54
CA ASP A 155 -7.26 23.62 7.00
C ASP A 155 -6.43 22.75 6.05
N PHE A 156 -6.48 23.06 4.75
CA PHE A 156 -5.64 22.40 3.76
C PHE A 156 -4.15 22.59 4.08
N GLN A 157 -3.73 23.78 4.53
CA GLN A 157 -2.33 24.03 4.88
C GLN A 157 -1.92 23.30 6.17
N THR A 158 -2.82 23.24 7.17
CA THR A 158 -2.53 22.55 8.43
C THR A 158 -2.46 21.04 8.24
N MET A 159 -3.22 20.46 7.31
CA MET A 159 -3.18 19.03 6.97
C MET A 159 -1.79 18.51 6.56
N PHE A 160 -0.93 19.37 6.01
CA PHE A 160 0.43 19.01 5.55
C PHE A 160 1.55 19.51 6.48
N GLN A 161 1.22 20.05 7.65
CA GLN A 161 2.24 20.41 8.66
C GLN A 161 2.92 19.17 9.22
N GLY A 162 2.19 18.05 9.31
CA GLY A 162 2.74 16.73 9.64
C GLY A 162 3.22 15.95 8.41
N ASN A 163 3.98 14.88 8.62
CA ASN A 163 4.34 13.92 7.57
C ASN A 163 3.24 12.89 7.28
N MET A 164 2.00 13.18 7.70
CA MET A 164 0.88 12.28 7.56
C MET A 164 0.32 12.32 6.13
N PRO A 165 0.00 11.15 5.55
CA PRO A 165 -0.66 11.07 4.26
C PRO A 165 -2.08 11.61 4.35
N ALA A 166 -2.63 12.04 3.22
CA ALA A 166 -3.98 12.61 3.16
C ALA A 166 -4.84 12.03 2.05
N LEU A 167 -6.15 11.92 2.29
CA LEU A 167 -7.17 11.58 1.31
C LEU A 167 -8.26 12.67 1.30
N ILE A 168 -8.50 13.28 0.15
CA ILE A 168 -9.46 14.38 0.01
C ILE A 168 -10.53 13.98 -1.01
N GLN A 169 -11.79 14.12 -0.63
CA GLN A 169 -12.92 14.03 -1.54
C GLN A 169 -13.24 15.42 -2.09
N LEU A 170 -13.24 15.57 -3.42
CA LEU A 170 -13.79 16.74 -4.10
C LEU A 170 -15.25 16.46 -4.45
N CYS A 171 -16.11 17.38 -4.05
CA CYS A 171 -17.54 17.20 -4.14
C CYS A 171 -18.28 18.55 -4.25
N SER A 172 -19.50 18.54 -4.74
CA SER A 172 -20.39 19.70 -4.71
C SER A 172 -21.71 19.34 -4.08
N PHE A 173 -22.26 20.24 -3.28
CA PHE A 173 -23.57 20.05 -2.65
C PHE A 173 -24.73 20.00 -3.66
N GLY A 174 -24.53 20.48 -4.89
CA GLY A 174 -25.50 20.33 -5.97
C GLY A 174 -25.47 18.97 -6.66
N SER A 175 -24.58 18.04 -6.29
CA SER A 175 -24.39 16.76 -6.98
C SER A 175 -25.14 15.62 -6.29
N LYS A 176 -26.03 14.95 -7.05
CA LYS A 176 -26.76 13.75 -6.58
C LYS A 176 -25.80 12.57 -6.33
N SER A 177 -24.74 12.45 -7.12
CA SER A 177 -23.73 11.38 -6.98
C SER A 177 -22.90 11.53 -5.71
N CYS A 178 -22.56 12.77 -5.38
CA CYS A 178 -21.90 13.12 -4.13
C CYS A 178 -22.73 12.77 -2.89
N ASP A 179 -24.02 13.11 -2.93
CA ASP A 179 -24.95 12.87 -1.83
C ASP A 179 -25.07 11.36 -1.54
N LYS A 180 -25.27 10.55 -2.59
CA LYS A 180 -25.28 9.08 -2.50
C LYS A 180 -24.00 8.48 -1.93
N PHE A 181 -22.85 9.12 -2.13
CA PHE A 181 -21.55 8.64 -1.64
C PHE A 181 -21.19 9.14 -0.23
N SER A 182 -21.97 10.06 0.34
CA SER A 182 -21.67 10.70 1.62
C SER A 182 -21.48 9.70 2.77
N ASP A 183 -22.35 8.69 2.88
CA ASP A 183 -22.25 7.65 3.92
C ASP A 183 -21.06 6.71 3.70
N ALA A 184 -20.74 6.40 2.44
CA ALA A 184 -19.54 5.64 2.12
C ALA A 184 -18.28 6.42 2.50
N TRP A 185 -18.26 7.73 2.26
CA TRP A 185 -17.17 8.61 2.67
C TRP A 185 -16.97 8.66 4.19
N LYS A 186 -18.06 8.80 4.98
CA LYS A 186 -18.00 8.75 6.45
C LYS A 186 -17.31 7.46 6.94
N LYS A 187 -17.67 6.31 6.34
CA LYS A 187 -17.05 5.02 6.66
C LYS A 187 -15.56 4.98 6.28
N ILE A 188 -15.19 5.51 5.12
CA ILE A 188 -13.78 5.59 4.67
C ILE A 188 -12.96 6.47 5.64
N ALA A 189 -13.48 7.64 6.01
CA ALA A 189 -12.83 8.55 6.95
C ALA A 189 -12.62 7.90 8.31
N ALA A 190 -13.64 7.21 8.84
CA ALA A 190 -13.54 6.46 10.10
C ALA A 190 -12.47 5.35 10.05
N LEU A 191 -12.40 4.58 8.95
CA LEU A 191 -11.41 3.51 8.77
C LEU A 191 -9.96 4.01 8.64
N LEU A 192 -9.78 5.22 8.10
CA LEU A 192 -8.49 5.88 7.97
C LEU A 192 -8.11 6.70 9.23
N GLY A 193 -9.01 6.79 10.21
CA GLY A 193 -8.79 7.50 11.47
C GLY A 193 -7.51 7.05 12.18
N GLY A 194 -6.59 7.99 12.38
CA GLY A 194 -5.27 7.75 13.00
C GLY A 194 -4.22 7.14 12.06
N VAL A 195 -4.54 6.90 10.79
CA VAL A 195 -3.60 6.43 9.74
C VAL A 195 -3.34 7.53 8.71
N ALA A 196 -4.36 8.31 8.37
CA ALA A 196 -4.27 9.39 7.40
C ALA A 196 -5.23 10.53 7.74
N ASN A 197 -4.92 11.72 7.23
CA ASN A 197 -5.83 12.86 7.28
C ASN A 197 -6.89 12.68 6.19
N THR A 198 -8.15 12.84 6.55
CA THR A 198 -9.26 12.82 5.58
C THR A 198 -10.01 14.13 5.60
N GLY A 199 -10.51 14.58 4.45
CA GLY A 199 -11.57 15.59 4.48
C GLY A 199 -12.21 15.89 3.13
N LEU A 200 -13.25 16.70 3.21
CA LEU A 200 -14.16 16.99 2.11
C LEU A 200 -13.90 18.41 1.60
N LEU A 201 -13.70 18.57 0.30
CA LEU A 201 -13.55 19.87 -0.34
C LEU A 201 -14.78 20.17 -1.21
N GLU A 202 -15.51 21.22 -0.84
CA GLU A 202 -16.61 21.76 -1.63
C GLU A 202 -16.05 22.55 -2.83
N LEU A 203 -16.64 22.36 -4.01
CA LEU A 203 -16.16 23.03 -5.23
C LEU A 203 -16.24 24.57 -5.19
N GLY A 204 -16.95 25.18 -4.24
CA GLY A 204 -17.02 26.62 -4.02
C GLY A 204 -15.78 27.23 -3.41
N GLU A 205 -14.90 26.42 -2.82
CA GLU A 205 -13.52 26.81 -2.54
C GLU A 205 -12.71 26.82 -3.85
N LEU A 206 -13.04 27.76 -4.74
CA LEU A 206 -12.62 27.79 -6.14
C LEU A 206 -11.10 27.68 -6.32
N GLN A 207 -10.33 28.31 -5.44
CA GLN A 207 -8.87 28.29 -5.52
C GLN A 207 -8.30 26.88 -5.34
N LEU A 208 -8.75 26.17 -4.29
CA LEU A 208 -8.32 24.81 -4.01
C LEU A 208 -8.89 23.81 -5.02
N ALA A 209 -10.18 23.93 -5.34
CA ALA A 209 -10.84 23.05 -6.30
C ALA A 209 -10.16 23.12 -7.67
N THR A 210 -9.84 24.33 -8.16
CA THR A 210 -9.10 24.53 -9.41
C THR A 210 -7.65 24.04 -9.30
N HIS A 211 -7.04 24.11 -8.12
CA HIS A 211 -5.70 23.59 -7.90
C HIS A 211 -5.64 22.06 -8.02
N LEU A 212 -6.64 21.36 -7.48
CA LEU A 212 -6.70 19.91 -7.42
C LEU A 212 -7.33 19.28 -8.68
N ALA A 213 -8.09 20.05 -9.46
CA ALA A 213 -8.68 19.61 -10.72
C ALA A 213 -7.62 19.24 -11.78
N GLU A 214 -8.01 18.39 -12.73
CA GLU A 214 -7.22 18.20 -13.95
C GLU A 214 -7.41 19.41 -14.88
N ARG A 215 -6.48 19.65 -15.81
CA ARG A 215 -6.58 20.76 -16.77
C ARG A 215 -6.70 20.22 -18.18
N LYS A 216 -7.74 20.66 -18.91
CA LYS A 216 -7.86 20.44 -20.36
C LYS A 216 -6.72 21.17 -21.09
N PRO A 217 -6.42 20.83 -22.36
CA PRO A 217 -5.49 21.60 -23.18
C PRO A 217 -5.85 23.09 -23.30
N THR A 218 -7.15 23.41 -23.19
CA THR A 218 -7.68 24.77 -23.16
C THR A 218 -7.37 25.54 -21.87
N GLY A 219 -6.85 24.86 -20.83
CA GLY A 219 -6.59 25.42 -19.50
C GLY A 219 -7.78 25.31 -18.55
N GLN A 220 -8.97 24.94 -19.03
CA GLN A 220 -10.16 24.78 -18.20
C GLN A 220 -9.98 23.62 -17.20
N PRO A 221 -10.30 23.82 -15.90
CA PRO A 221 -10.28 22.74 -14.93
C PRO A 221 -11.42 21.74 -15.20
N PHE A 222 -11.20 20.46 -14.96
CA PHE A 222 -12.24 19.44 -15.12
C PHE A 222 -11.97 18.20 -14.24
N PHE A 223 -13.00 17.37 -14.08
CA PHE A 223 -12.94 16.08 -13.39
C PHE A 223 -13.30 14.97 -14.38
N ARG A 224 -12.32 14.14 -14.75
CA ARG A 224 -12.49 13.13 -15.81
C ARG A 224 -13.59 12.12 -15.53
N ASN A 225 -13.70 11.69 -14.28
CA ASN A 225 -14.67 10.68 -13.84
C ASN A 225 -15.90 11.34 -13.16
N GLY A 226 -16.09 12.65 -13.33
CA GLY A 226 -17.16 13.39 -12.66
C GLY A 226 -16.92 13.54 -11.15
N LEU A 227 -18.01 13.77 -10.41
CA LEU A 227 -18.02 13.85 -8.95
C LEU A 227 -18.71 12.63 -8.33
N PRO A 228 -18.30 12.23 -7.10
CA PRO A 228 -17.17 12.76 -6.34
C PRO A 228 -15.82 12.27 -6.88
N SER A 229 -14.80 13.13 -6.82
CA SER A 229 -13.43 12.80 -7.24
C SER A 229 -12.53 12.67 -6.02
N LEU A 230 -11.77 11.58 -5.91
CA LEU A 230 -10.88 11.33 -4.77
C LEU A 230 -9.40 11.57 -5.13
N VAL A 231 -8.71 12.31 -4.28
CA VAL A 231 -7.29 12.62 -4.44
C VAL A 231 -6.50 12.31 -3.17
N ALA A 232 -5.33 11.69 -3.33
CA ALA A 232 -4.46 11.30 -2.24
C ALA A 232 -3.10 11.99 -2.32
N PHE A 233 -2.57 12.32 -1.14
CA PHE A 233 -1.21 12.81 -0.94
C PHE A 233 -0.43 11.74 -0.16
N PRO A 234 0.59 11.13 -0.77
CA PRO A 234 1.47 10.18 -0.08
C PRO A 234 2.27 10.82 1.08
N PRO A 235 2.85 10.02 1.98
CA PRO A 235 3.76 10.53 3.02
C PRO A 235 4.91 11.34 2.41
N GLY A 236 5.18 12.52 2.95
CA GLY A 236 6.21 13.45 2.44
C GLY A 236 5.78 14.29 1.22
N CYS A 237 4.58 14.08 0.68
CA CYS A 237 4.06 14.87 -0.43
C CYS A 237 3.44 16.18 0.04
N LYS A 238 4.09 17.32 -0.28
CA LYS A 238 3.61 18.67 0.07
C LYS A 238 3.13 19.49 -1.12
N THR A 239 3.22 18.95 -2.34
CA THR A 239 2.88 19.68 -3.57
C THR A 239 1.92 18.88 -4.42
N SER A 240 1.15 19.56 -5.27
CA SER A 240 0.24 18.94 -6.23
C SER A 240 0.93 18.03 -7.27
N ASN A 241 2.26 18.10 -7.41
CA ASN A 241 3.00 17.28 -8.38
C ASN A 241 3.07 15.79 -7.98
N CYS A 242 2.98 15.49 -6.68
CA CYS A 242 3.00 14.13 -6.14
C CYS A 242 1.61 13.61 -5.77
N LEU A 243 0.56 14.37 -6.08
CA LEU A 243 -0.83 13.95 -5.90
C LEU A 243 -1.17 12.76 -6.80
N VAL A 244 -1.87 11.79 -6.21
CA VAL A 244 -2.35 10.59 -6.89
C VAL A 244 -3.87 10.61 -6.90
N ARG A 245 -4.48 10.41 -8.07
CA ARG A 245 -5.94 10.37 -8.23
C ARG A 245 -6.44 8.94 -8.18
N TYR A 246 -7.57 8.73 -7.53
CA TYR A 246 -8.27 7.46 -7.58
C TYR A 246 -9.13 7.39 -8.84
N GLU A 247 -9.03 6.27 -9.55
CA GLU A 247 -9.76 6.05 -10.82
C GLU A 247 -10.62 4.77 -10.78
N GLY A 248 -10.70 4.12 -9.62
CA GLY A 248 -11.50 2.93 -9.43
C GLY A 248 -12.94 3.24 -9.05
N GLU A 249 -13.68 2.18 -8.76
CA GLU A 249 -15.06 2.27 -8.30
C GLU A 249 -15.16 2.86 -6.89
N LEU A 250 -16.19 3.65 -6.63
CA LEU A 250 -16.43 4.37 -5.38
C LEU A 250 -17.05 3.47 -4.30
N TRP A 251 -16.46 2.30 -4.05
CA TRP A 251 -16.80 1.44 -2.92
C TRP A 251 -15.83 1.66 -1.75
N VAL A 252 -16.33 1.51 -0.52
CA VAL A 252 -15.52 1.67 0.71
C VAL A 252 -14.27 0.78 0.68
N ASP A 253 -14.44 -0.50 0.34
CA ASP A 253 -13.36 -1.49 0.29
C ASP A 253 -12.33 -1.17 -0.81
N SER A 254 -12.78 -0.79 -2.01
CA SER A 254 -11.89 -0.46 -3.13
C SER A 254 -11.03 0.77 -2.85
N VAL A 255 -11.62 1.83 -2.28
CA VAL A 255 -10.91 3.07 -1.93
C VAL A 255 -9.92 2.81 -0.79
N THR A 256 -10.34 2.13 0.28
CA THR A 256 -9.49 1.87 1.44
C THR A 256 -8.33 0.92 1.12
N ASP A 257 -8.55 -0.13 0.33
CA ASP A 257 -7.48 -1.02 -0.10
C ASP A 257 -6.51 -0.31 -1.06
N TRP A 258 -7.00 0.47 -2.02
CA TRP A 258 -6.14 1.27 -2.89
C TRP A 258 -5.27 2.23 -2.07
N PHE A 259 -5.84 2.94 -1.10
CA PHE A 259 -5.10 3.87 -0.27
C PHE A 259 -4.04 3.14 0.57
N ALA A 260 -4.43 2.05 1.26
CA ALA A 260 -3.51 1.27 2.08
C ALA A 260 -2.38 0.61 1.28
N THR A 261 -2.66 0.08 0.07
CA THR A 261 -1.66 -0.59 -0.77
C THR A 261 -0.79 0.40 -1.54
N THR A 262 -1.41 1.32 -2.26
CA THR A 262 -0.75 2.13 -3.30
C THR A 262 -0.17 3.40 -2.72
N ILE A 263 -0.85 4.03 -1.75
CA ILE A 263 -0.41 5.30 -1.15
C ILE A 263 0.48 5.04 0.06
N LEU A 264 0.12 4.08 0.91
CA LEU A 264 0.83 3.81 2.17
C LEU A 264 1.85 2.66 2.10
N GLY A 265 1.76 1.80 1.08
CA GLY A 265 2.62 0.62 0.98
C GLY A 265 2.43 -0.36 2.14
N LEU A 266 1.22 -0.50 2.66
CA LEU A 266 0.90 -1.40 3.77
C LEU A 266 0.66 -2.84 3.26
N PRO A 267 1.08 -3.87 4.01
CA PRO A 267 0.90 -5.26 3.62
C PRO A 267 -0.58 -5.65 3.59
N ARG A 268 -0.95 -6.54 2.68
CA ARG A 268 -2.27 -7.21 2.72
C ARG A 268 -2.21 -8.38 3.69
N ILE A 269 -3.19 -8.48 4.58
CA ILE A 269 -3.30 -9.59 5.53
C ILE A 269 -4.28 -10.62 4.94
N LEU A 270 -3.87 -11.88 4.90
CA LEU A 270 -4.60 -12.94 4.22
C LEU A 270 -5.63 -13.59 5.13
N TYR A 271 -6.70 -14.07 4.51
CA TYR A 271 -7.70 -14.94 5.11
C TYR A 271 -7.26 -16.41 5.03
N TYR A 272 -7.51 -17.13 6.11
CA TYR A 272 -7.28 -18.56 6.22
C TYR A 272 -8.56 -19.27 6.65
N SER A 273 -8.77 -20.46 6.07
CA SER A 273 -9.76 -21.43 6.52
C SER A 273 -9.21 -22.28 7.67
N LYS A 274 -10.08 -23.06 8.30
CA LYS A 274 -9.73 -24.09 9.29
C LYS A 274 -8.58 -25.00 8.84
N GLU A 275 -8.59 -25.46 7.60
CA GLU A 275 -7.59 -26.40 7.05
C GLU A 275 -6.26 -25.69 6.74
N SER A 276 -6.34 -24.44 6.27
CA SER A 276 -5.18 -23.72 5.79
C SER A 276 -4.43 -22.94 6.88
N LEU A 277 -5.09 -22.58 7.98
CA LEU A 277 -4.49 -21.80 9.07
C LEU A 277 -3.26 -22.51 9.66
N GLY A 278 -3.38 -23.81 9.95
CA GLY A 278 -2.28 -24.60 10.51
C GLY A 278 -1.06 -24.65 9.59
N GLN A 279 -1.23 -25.17 8.38
CA GLN A 279 -0.13 -25.44 7.47
C GLN A 279 0.42 -24.19 6.78
N LYS A 280 -0.44 -23.24 6.39
CA LYS A 280 -0.02 -22.06 5.61
C LYS A 280 0.38 -20.88 6.47
N PHE A 281 -0.12 -20.78 7.70
CA PHE A 281 0.22 -19.68 8.62
C PHE A 281 0.99 -20.15 9.84
N LEU A 282 0.40 -20.99 10.71
CA LEU A 282 1.01 -21.34 12.00
C LEU A 282 2.38 -22.03 11.87
N ALA A 283 2.54 -22.89 10.85
CA ALA A 283 3.79 -23.60 10.57
C ALA A 283 4.85 -22.75 9.85
N LYS A 284 4.44 -21.72 9.08
CA LYS A 284 5.36 -20.87 8.30
C LYS A 284 5.86 -19.65 9.07
N VAL A 285 5.06 -19.14 9.99
CA VAL A 285 5.45 -18.00 10.82
C VAL A 285 6.64 -18.39 11.69
N SER A 286 7.65 -17.52 11.70
CA SER A 286 8.86 -17.71 12.49
C SER A 286 8.56 -17.81 13.99
N LEU A 287 9.22 -18.75 14.66
CA LEU A 287 8.95 -19.14 16.04
C LEU A 287 9.13 -18.05 17.10
N HIS A 288 9.77 -16.93 16.77
CA HIS A 288 9.99 -15.80 17.66
C HIS A 288 8.89 -14.75 17.62
N LYS A 289 7.97 -14.85 16.66
CA LYS A 289 6.89 -13.88 16.48
C LYS A 289 5.62 -14.36 17.16
N VAL A 290 4.94 -13.43 17.81
CA VAL A 290 3.57 -13.64 18.29
C VAL A 290 2.64 -13.74 17.09
N LYS A 291 1.77 -14.75 17.07
CA LYS A 291 0.79 -14.92 16.00
C LYS A 291 -0.50 -14.26 16.43
N VAL A 292 -0.95 -13.27 15.66
CA VAL A 292 -2.16 -12.49 15.90
C VAL A 292 -3.21 -12.90 14.87
N ILE A 293 -4.33 -13.44 15.32
CA ILE A 293 -5.39 -13.96 14.45
C ILE A 293 -6.67 -13.19 14.70
N PHE A 294 -7.24 -12.61 13.65
CA PHE A 294 -8.49 -11.87 13.68
C PHE A 294 -9.62 -12.75 13.17
N PHE A 295 -10.65 -12.93 13.99
CA PHE A 295 -11.87 -13.62 13.63
C PHE A 295 -12.92 -12.59 13.21
N SER A 296 -13.40 -12.69 11.98
CA SER A 296 -14.42 -11.81 11.40
C SER A 296 -15.64 -12.62 10.94
N LYS A 297 -16.85 -12.06 11.09
CA LYS A 297 -18.10 -12.66 10.60
C LYS A 297 -18.35 -12.37 9.12
N THR A 298 -17.93 -11.20 8.63
CA THR A 298 -18.31 -10.68 7.31
C THR A 298 -17.29 -10.97 6.22
N GLY A 299 -16.04 -11.32 6.58
CA GLY A 299 -14.97 -11.54 5.60
C GLY A 299 -14.38 -10.24 5.03
N GLU A 300 -14.64 -9.10 5.67
CA GLU A 300 -14.09 -7.80 5.29
C GLU A 300 -12.56 -7.76 5.35
N ARG A 301 -11.93 -7.04 4.41
CA ARG A 301 -10.47 -6.88 4.42
C ARG A 301 -10.01 -6.19 5.69
N ALA A 302 -8.77 -6.49 6.09
CA ALA A 302 -8.14 -5.86 7.24
C ALA A 302 -8.17 -4.33 7.12
N ALA A 303 -8.72 -3.67 8.13
CA ALA A 303 -8.80 -2.22 8.19
C ALA A 303 -7.39 -1.58 8.09
N PRO A 304 -7.28 -0.37 7.52
CA PRO A 304 -5.98 0.30 7.33
C PRO A 304 -5.13 0.39 8.60
N PHE A 305 -5.72 0.62 9.76
CA PHE A 305 -4.98 0.70 11.03
C PHE A 305 -4.37 -0.65 11.46
N ILE A 306 -5.04 -1.77 11.17
CA ILE A 306 -4.50 -3.11 11.43
C ILE A 306 -3.32 -3.39 10.50
N ARG A 307 -3.43 -3.00 9.22
CA ARG A 307 -2.34 -3.14 8.25
C ARG A 307 -1.15 -2.25 8.61
N HIS A 308 -1.40 -1.07 9.15
CA HIS A 308 -0.37 -0.16 9.67
C HIS A 308 0.34 -0.78 10.87
N ALA A 309 -0.41 -1.33 11.83
CA ALA A 309 0.16 -2.07 12.95
C ALA A 309 0.95 -3.30 12.49
N ALA A 310 0.49 -4.04 11.48
CA ALA A 310 1.20 -5.19 10.93
C ALA A 310 2.57 -4.82 10.35
N LYS A 311 2.72 -3.59 9.82
CA LYS A 311 4.00 -3.03 9.40
C LYS A 311 4.87 -2.66 10.60
N ASN A 312 4.32 -1.90 11.55
CA ASN A 312 5.07 -1.40 12.72
C ASN A 312 5.56 -2.51 13.64
N TYR A 313 4.74 -3.55 13.84
CA TYR A 313 5.04 -4.69 14.69
C TYR A 313 5.58 -5.90 13.90
N TRP A 314 6.03 -5.71 12.65
CA TRP A 314 6.48 -6.80 11.79
C TRP A 314 7.56 -7.68 12.44
N THR A 315 8.47 -7.06 13.21
CA THR A 315 9.56 -7.75 13.91
C THR A 315 9.05 -8.62 15.07
N HIS A 316 7.94 -8.24 15.70
CA HIS A 316 7.41 -8.88 16.91
C HIS A 316 6.24 -9.83 16.63
N ALA A 317 5.43 -9.56 15.60
CA ALA A 317 4.17 -10.21 15.38
C ALA A 317 3.88 -10.51 13.91
N SER A 318 3.07 -11.54 13.66
CA SER A 318 2.54 -11.89 12.34
C SER A 318 1.03 -12.00 12.39
N PHE A 319 0.36 -11.54 11.34
CA PHE A 319 -1.07 -11.28 11.33
C PHE A 319 -1.79 -12.20 10.36
N ALA A 320 -2.97 -12.70 10.74
CA ALA A 320 -3.85 -13.51 9.91
C ALA A 320 -5.31 -13.17 10.17
N PHE A 321 -6.16 -13.35 9.16
CA PHE A 321 -7.61 -13.30 9.32
C PHE A 321 -8.23 -14.68 9.15
N VAL A 322 -9.34 -14.91 9.83
CA VAL A 322 -10.17 -16.11 9.73
C VAL A 322 -11.62 -15.67 9.61
N LEU A 323 -12.35 -16.27 8.67
CA LEU A 323 -13.79 -16.11 8.56
C LEU A 323 -14.44 -17.06 9.57
N TRP A 324 -15.04 -16.51 10.63
CA TRP A 324 -15.72 -17.29 11.65
C TRP A 324 -17.13 -17.64 11.19
N ARG A 325 -17.47 -18.92 11.25
CA ARG A 325 -18.80 -19.46 10.94
C ARG A 325 -19.32 -20.23 12.14
N GLU A 326 -20.63 -20.18 12.38
CA GLU A 326 -21.26 -20.88 13.51
C GLU A 326 -21.05 -22.41 13.45
N GLU A 327 -21.03 -22.98 12.24
CA GLU A 327 -20.74 -24.39 11.99
C GLU A 327 -19.38 -24.84 12.53
N GLU A 328 -18.40 -23.93 12.57
CA GLU A 328 -17.03 -24.20 13.02
C GLU A 328 -16.77 -23.69 14.45
N SER A 329 -17.78 -23.13 15.12
CA SER A 329 -17.65 -22.51 16.45
C SER A 329 -17.00 -23.45 17.47
N THR A 330 -17.41 -24.72 17.51
CA THR A 330 -16.86 -25.74 18.40
C THR A 330 -15.37 -25.99 18.15
N PHE A 331 -14.93 -25.96 16.90
CA PHE A 331 -13.52 -26.10 16.55
C PHE A 331 -12.71 -24.89 17.00
N TRP A 332 -13.22 -23.68 16.76
CA TRP A 332 -12.54 -22.43 17.14
C TRP A 332 -12.48 -22.24 18.66
N PHE A 333 -13.54 -22.63 19.39
CA PHE A 333 -13.56 -22.64 20.84
C PHE A 333 -12.54 -23.63 21.42
N ASN A 334 -12.54 -24.88 20.95
CA ASN A 334 -11.61 -25.89 21.46
C ASN A 334 -10.15 -25.61 21.12
N SER A 335 -9.88 -24.92 20.00
CA SER A 335 -8.51 -24.65 19.54
C SER A 335 -7.94 -23.34 20.09
N PHE A 336 -8.77 -22.31 20.21
CA PHE A 336 -8.32 -20.93 20.50
C PHE A 336 -9.15 -20.21 21.55
N GLU A 337 -10.10 -20.88 22.22
CA GLU A 337 -11.01 -20.27 23.20
C GLU A 337 -11.88 -19.14 22.58
N VAL A 338 -12.16 -19.20 21.27
CA VAL A 338 -12.99 -18.21 20.57
C VAL A 338 -14.45 -18.63 20.58
N GLU A 339 -15.25 -18.01 21.44
CA GLU A 339 -16.69 -18.22 21.52
C GLU A 339 -17.47 -17.56 20.36
N SER A 340 -17.12 -16.32 20.03
CA SER A 340 -17.81 -15.54 19.01
C SER A 340 -16.90 -14.51 18.35
N ALA A 341 -17.21 -14.16 17.10
CA ALA A 341 -16.59 -13.08 16.36
C ALA A 341 -17.41 -11.77 16.46
N PRO A 342 -16.79 -10.58 16.40
CA PRO A 342 -15.35 -10.34 16.20
C PRO A 342 -14.49 -10.68 17.41
N ALA A 343 -13.31 -11.26 17.18
CA ALA A 343 -12.34 -11.58 18.23
C ALA A 343 -10.89 -11.47 17.72
N ILE A 344 -9.96 -11.20 18.63
CA ILE A 344 -8.52 -11.16 18.37
C ILE A 344 -7.83 -12.16 19.28
N VAL A 345 -7.05 -13.07 18.69
CA VAL A 345 -6.31 -14.11 19.40
C VAL A 345 -4.82 -13.85 19.29
N PHE A 346 -4.12 -13.88 20.42
CA PHE A 346 -2.67 -13.82 20.51
C PHE A 346 -2.11 -15.19 20.92
N LEU A 347 -1.31 -15.78 20.05
CA LEU A 347 -0.55 -16.99 20.34
C LEU A 347 0.91 -16.61 20.57
N LYS A 348 1.34 -16.65 21.83
CA LYS A 348 2.69 -16.27 22.25
C LYS A 348 3.69 -17.40 22.02
N ASP A 349 3.44 -18.55 22.65
CA ASP A 349 4.34 -19.70 22.65
C ASP A 349 3.58 -21.03 22.53
N PRO A 350 4.24 -22.09 22.03
CA PRO A 350 3.69 -23.44 22.05
C PRO A 350 3.31 -23.87 23.47
N GLY A 351 2.09 -24.38 23.63
CA GLY A 351 1.56 -24.86 24.92
C GLY A 351 1.18 -23.76 25.92
N VAL A 352 1.22 -22.47 25.53
CA VAL A 352 0.62 -21.37 26.31
C VAL A 352 -0.83 -21.21 25.90
N LYS A 353 -1.71 -20.99 26.87
CA LYS A 353 -3.12 -20.68 26.59
C LYS A 353 -3.22 -19.41 25.72
N PRO A 354 -4.05 -19.42 24.67
CA PRO A 354 -4.26 -18.25 23.82
C PRO A 354 -4.82 -17.09 24.64
N VAL A 355 -4.40 -15.86 24.34
CA VAL A 355 -5.04 -14.66 24.91
C VAL A 355 -6.08 -14.16 23.92
N VAL A 356 -7.34 -14.15 24.33
CA VAL A 356 -8.48 -13.80 23.47
C VAL A 356 -9.12 -12.50 23.93
N TYR A 357 -9.35 -11.59 22.99
CA TYR A 357 -10.15 -10.38 23.20
C TYR A 357 -11.39 -10.43 22.31
N HIS A 358 -12.57 -10.42 22.92
CA HIS A 358 -13.85 -10.40 22.19
C HIS A 358 -14.34 -8.97 21.98
N GLY A 359 -15.04 -8.76 20.86
CA GLY A 359 -15.67 -7.50 20.51
C GLY A 359 -14.90 -6.68 19.46
N SER A 360 -15.54 -5.61 19.00
CA SER A 360 -14.94 -4.67 18.05
C SER A 360 -13.88 -3.82 18.75
N VAL A 361 -12.74 -3.63 18.09
CA VAL A 361 -11.58 -2.93 18.65
C VAL A 361 -11.35 -1.62 17.90
N ASN A 362 -11.20 -0.51 18.61
CA ASN A 362 -10.77 0.76 18.03
C ASN A 362 -9.23 0.83 17.91
N ASN A 363 -8.71 1.79 17.14
CA ASN A 363 -7.26 1.89 16.88
C ASN A 363 -6.43 2.03 18.18
N SER A 364 -6.83 2.92 19.10
CA SER A 364 -6.08 3.17 20.33
C SER A 364 -6.06 1.98 21.30
N TRP A 365 -7.21 1.32 21.47
CA TRP A 365 -7.31 0.11 22.28
C TRP A 365 -6.55 -1.05 21.64
N PHE A 366 -6.58 -1.16 20.30
CA PHE A 366 -5.82 -2.17 19.58
C PHE A 366 -4.31 -2.01 19.78
N LEU A 367 -3.78 -0.78 19.67
CA LEU A 367 -2.36 -0.51 19.92
C LEU A 367 -1.98 -0.83 21.37
N LYS A 368 -2.86 -0.53 22.34
CA LYS A 368 -2.64 -0.89 23.76
C LYS A 368 -2.55 -2.41 23.95
N ILE A 369 -3.47 -3.17 23.34
CA ILE A 369 -3.46 -4.64 23.41
C ILE A 369 -2.20 -5.21 22.72
N MET A 370 -1.83 -4.65 21.57
CA MET A 370 -0.61 -5.04 20.86
C MET A 370 0.63 -4.83 21.73
N GLU A 371 0.76 -3.67 22.38
CA GLU A 371 1.92 -3.38 23.23
C GLU A 371 2.01 -4.34 24.43
N GLN A 372 0.87 -4.70 25.02
CA GLN A 372 0.79 -5.68 26.11
C GLN A 372 1.14 -7.11 25.67
N ASN A 373 0.94 -7.45 24.40
CA ASN A 373 1.06 -8.82 23.89
C ASN A 373 2.11 -8.99 22.78
N LYS A 374 2.94 -7.98 22.51
CA LYS A 374 3.95 -8.03 21.44
C LYS A 374 5.08 -9.02 21.73
N GLN A 375 5.34 -9.34 23.00
CA GLN A 375 6.40 -10.25 23.42
C GLN A 375 5.83 -11.65 23.66
N GLN A 376 6.66 -12.66 23.37
CA GLN A 376 6.39 -14.04 23.76
C GLN A 376 6.43 -14.19 25.29
N GLY A 377 5.89 -15.30 25.81
CA GLY A 377 5.98 -15.58 27.24
C GLY A 377 7.43 -15.73 27.68
N LEU A 378 8.24 -16.41 26.85
CA LEU A 378 9.70 -16.38 26.96
C LEU A 378 10.29 -15.84 25.64
N PRO A 379 10.83 -14.62 25.61
CA PRO A 379 11.27 -13.98 24.38
C PRO A 379 12.55 -14.61 23.81
N GLN A 380 12.63 -14.70 22.48
CA GLN A 380 13.85 -15.12 21.79
C GLN A 380 14.88 -13.99 21.78
N LEU A 381 16.14 -14.29 22.08
CA LEU A 381 17.26 -13.36 21.91
C LEU A 381 17.56 -13.14 20.43
N ARG A 382 17.45 -11.89 20.00
CA ARG A 382 17.82 -11.35 18.67
C ARG A 382 18.43 -9.98 18.88
N SER A 383 19.00 -9.39 17.83
CA SER A 383 19.71 -8.11 17.94
C SER A 383 18.89 -6.97 18.57
N THR A 384 17.58 -6.88 18.30
CA THR A 384 16.71 -5.84 18.89
C THR A 384 16.19 -6.25 20.27
N THR A 385 15.72 -7.49 20.40
CA THR A 385 15.16 -7.99 21.66
C THR A 385 16.22 -8.12 22.75
N SER A 386 17.48 -8.44 22.44
CA SER A 386 18.56 -8.52 23.42
C SER A 386 18.82 -7.18 24.09
N MET A 387 18.84 -6.10 23.31
CA MET A 387 19.01 -4.74 23.81
C MET A 387 17.81 -4.31 24.67
N GLU A 388 16.57 -4.56 24.21
CA GLU A 388 15.34 -4.26 24.97
C GLU A 388 15.25 -5.04 26.29
N LEU A 389 15.76 -6.27 26.31
CA LEU A 389 15.72 -7.17 27.47
C LEU A 389 16.90 -6.97 28.42
N GLY A 390 17.91 -6.16 28.05
CA GLY A 390 19.15 -6.06 28.81
C GLY A 390 19.99 -7.34 28.79
N CYS A 391 19.79 -8.20 27.80
CA CYS A 391 20.56 -9.43 27.58
C CYS A 391 21.69 -9.23 26.57
N ASP A 392 22.13 -7.98 26.40
CA ASP A 392 23.21 -7.58 25.49
C ASP A 392 24.29 -6.83 26.28
N PRO A 393 25.57 -7.20 26.15
CA PRO A 393 26.65 -6.48 26.84
C PRO A 393 26.85 -5.04 26.37
N ARG A 394 26.33 -4.68 25.19
CA ARG A 394 26.34 -3.31 24.64
C ARG A 394 25.12 -2.50 25.08
N GLY A 395 24.11 -3.18 25.63
CA GLY A 395 22.88 -2.57 26.11
C GLY A 395 22.99 -2.04 27.54
N TYR A 396 21.82 -1.84 28.14
CA TYR A 396 21.64 -1.42 29.52
C TYR A 396 20.67 -2.36 30.23
N SER A 397 20.72 -2.37 31.56
CA SER A 397 19.72 -3.06 32.36
C SER A 397 18.32 -2.48 32.14
N ARG A 398 17.29 -3.34 32.15
CA ARG A 398 15.88 -2.92 32.15
C ARG A 398 15.49 -2.14 33.42
N ALA A 399 16.28 -2.24 34.48
CA ALA A 399 16.15 -1.47 35.71
C ALA A 399 16.60 0.00 35.56
N GLY A 400 17.15 0.38 34.40
CA GLY A 400 17.59 1.74 34.08
C GLY A 400 19.11 1.92 34.07
N HIS A 401 19.55 3.07 33.55
CA HIS A 401 20.97 3.37 33.30
C HIS A 401 21.86 3.39 34.54
N HIS A 402 21.30 3.62 35.73
CA HIS A 402 22.06 3.67 36.98
C HIS A 402 22.39 2.27 37.55
N THR A 403 21.77 1.22 37.02
CA THR A 403 22.00 -0.14 37.49
C THR A 403 23.30 -0.68 36.91
N VAL A 404 24.28 -0.93 37.79
CA VAL A 404 25.63 -1.36 37.41
C VAL A 404 25.69 -2.86 37.10
N THR A 405 24.90 -3.68 37.80
CA THR A 405 24.93 -5.14 37.69
C THR A 405 23.54 -5.70 37.39
N TRP A 406 23.44 -6.56 36.39
CA TRP A 406 22.21 -7.23 36.01
C TRP A 406 22.48 -8.63 35.42
N TYR A 407 21.42 -9.42 35.28
CA TYR A 407 21.47 -10.86 34.99
C TYR A 407 20.50 -11.22 33.87
N CYS A 408 20.96 -12.06 32.94
CA CYS A 408 20.12 -12.67 31.91
C CYS A 408 20.22 -14.19 31.99
N ALA A 409 19.11 -14.85 32.30
CA ALA A 409 18.99 -16.31 32.28
C ALA A 409 18.51 -16.74 30.89
N VAL A 410 19.32 -17.57 30.22
CA VAL A 410 19.11 -17.95 28.83
C VAL A 410 19.06 -19.47 28.70
N ILE A 411 18.01 -19.95 28.03
CA ILE A 411 17.93 -21.33 27.58
C ILE A 411 18.35 -21.39 26.12
N ALA A 412 19.42 -22.11 25.82
CA ALA A 412 19.84 -22.37 24.45
C ALA A 412 19.47 -23.78 24.03
N GLY A 413 19.05 -23.94 22.78
CA GLY A 413 18.82 -25.24 22.17
C GLY A 413 18.34 -25.12 20.73
N ARG A 414 18.34 -26.26 20.03
CA ARG A 414 17.71 -26.39 18.72
C ARG A 414 16.20 -26.52 18.87
N HIS A 415 15.47 -26.28 17.79
CA HIS A 415 14.04 -26.45 17.80
C HIS A 415 13.66 -27.94 17.94
N SER A 416 13.34 -28.34 19.18
CA SER A 416 12.98 -29.72 19.53
C SER A 416 11.88 -29.75 20.61
N PRO A 417 11.21 -30.91 20.81
CA PRO A 417 10.27 -31.09 21.93
C PRO A 417 10.90 -30.85 23.30
N GLU A 418 12.17 -31.22 23.47
CA GLU A 418 12.95 -31.04 24.71
C GLU A 418 13.12 -29.56 25.03
N LEU A 419 13.50 -28.74 24.04
CA LEU A 419 13.57 -27.29 24.21
C LEU A 419 12.19 -26.72 24.56
N SER A 420 11.12 -27.18 23.90
CA SER A 420 9.76 -26.71 24.21
C SER A 420 9.36 -27.01 25.66
N THR A 421 9.73 -28.18 26.18
CA THR A 421 9.51 -28.58 27.57
C THR A 421 10.29 -27.68 28.53
N MET A 422 11.59 -27.49 28.31
CA MET A 422 12.45 -26.63 29.13
C MET A 422 11.97 -25.16 29.12
N ARG A 423 11.52 -24.64 27.96
CA ARG A 423 10.89 -23.31 27.87
C ARG A 423 9.61 -23.23 28.71
N GLY A 424 8.83 -24.32 28.78
CA GLY A 424 7.67 -24.43 29.65
C GLY A 424 8.04 -24.38 31.14
N THR A 425 9.07 -25.12 31.54
CA THR A 425 9.62 -25.11 32.91
C THR A 425 10.07 -23.71 33.31
N MET A 426 10.81 -23.01 32.44
CA MET A 426 11.32 -21.68 32.73
C MET A 426 10.24 -20.62 32.89
N ARG A 427 9.18 -20.70 32.09
CA ARG A 427 8.02 -19.82 32.24
C ARG A 427 7.35 -20.00 33.60
N ARG A 428 7.25 -21.25 34.08
CA ARG A 428 6.74 -21.54 35.43
C ARG A 428 7.68 -21.00 36.52
N VAL A 429 9.00 -21.13 36.34
CA VAL A 429 10.00 -20.53 37.24
C VAL A 429 9.79 -19.01 37.31
N GLU A 430 9.68 -18.34 36.16
CA GLU A 430 9.43 -16.90 36.09
C GLU A 430 8.10 -16.49 36.75
N GLU A 431 7.03 -17.23 36.51
CA GLU A 431 5.71 -17.00 37.11
C GLU A 431 5.75 -17.15 38.64
N ILE A 432 6.38 -18.20 39.16
CA ILE A 432 6.56 -18.42 40.59
C ILE A 432 7.43 -17.33 41.21
N LEU A 433 8.50 -16.90 40.55
CA LEU A 433 9.35 -15.81 41.06
C LEU A 433 8.64 -14.44 41.03
N SER A 434 7.70 -14.24 40.11
CA SER A 434 6.94 -13.00 39.94
C SER A 434 5.78 -12.87 40.92
N ASN A 435 5.14 -13.98 41.29
CA ASN A 435 4.01 -13.98 42.21
C ASN A 435 4.48 -13.72 43.66
N GLU A 436 3.95 -12.67 44.27
CA GLU A 436 3.98 -12.50 45.73
C GLU A 436 2.99 -13.49 46.33
N VAL A 437 3.47 -14.54 47.02
CA VAL A 437 2.55 -15.52 47.62
C VAL A 437 2.82 -15.63 49.11
N GLU A 438 1.82 -15.19 49.87
CA GLU A 438 1.61 -15.27 51.32
C GLU A 438 1.60 -16.71 51.90
N SER A 439 1.99 -17.73 51.11
CA SER A 439 1.85 -19.16 51.46
C SER A 439 3.17 -19.95 51.40
N ARG A 440 4.33 -19.29 51.40
CA ARG A 440 5.62 -19.97 51.40
C ARG A 440 6.08 -20.25 52.83
N SER A 441 6.74 -21.38 53.03
CA SER A 441 7.48 -21.61 54.27
C SER A 441 8.63 -20.59 54.36
N ALA A 442 8.93 -20.12 55.57
CA ALA A 442 9.95 -19.08 55.78
C ALA A 442 11.33 -19.47 55.18
N ASP A 443 11.68 -20.76 55.21
CA ASP A 443 12.94 -21.28 54.67
C ASP A 443 13.00 -21.27 53.14
N GLU A 444 11.90 -21.59 52.45
CA GLU A 444 11.81 -21.51 50.99
C GLU A 444 11.87 -20.06 50.52
N GLU A 445 11.17 -19.17 51.21
CA GLU A 445 11.15 -17.73 50.91
C GLU A 445 12.55 -17.11 51.07
N GLN A 446 13.29 -17.48 52.12
CA GLN A 446 14.68 -17.04 52.33
C GLN A 446 15.62 -17.50 51.21
N SER A 447 15.40 -18.71 50.67
CA SER A 447 16.27 -19.28 49.62
C SER A 447 16.06 -18.66 48.24
N ILE A 448 14.87 -18.13 47.96
CA ILE A 448 14.45 -17.63 46.64
C ILE A 448 14.46 -16.08 46.57
N ALA A 449 14.46 -15.40 47.72
CA ALA A 449 14.40 -13.94 47.83
C ALA A 449 15.38 -13.18 46.90
N PRO A 450 16.65 -13.60 46.71
CA PRO A 450 17.56 -12.90 45.80
C PRO A 450 17.08 -12.86 44.34
N ALA A 451 16.57 -13.98 43.81
CA ALA A 451 16.06 -14.05 42.45
C ALA A 451 14.75 -13.28 42.29
N ALA A 452 13.81 -13.44 43.24
CA ALA A 452 12.55 -12.70 43.23
C ALA A 452 12.77 -11.18 43.31
N GLY A 453 13.68 -10.72 44.18
CA GLY A 453 14.05 -9.31 44.28
C GLY A 453 14.72 -8.78 43.01
N ALA A 454 15.61 -9.56 42.38
CA ALA A 454 16.22 -9.19 41.10
C ALA A 454 15.20 -9.12 39.95
N LEU A 455 14.22 -10.03 39.91
CA LEU A 455 13.16 -10.03 38.91
C LEU A 455 12.22 -8.82 39.09
N LYS A 456 11.77 -8.56 40.32
CA LYS A 456 10.91 -7.41 40.67
C LYS A 456 11.58 -6.06 40.37
N SER A 457 12.90 -5.99 40.59
CA SER A 457 13.70 -4.80 40.24
C SER A 457 14.10 -4.71 38.77
N LYS A 458 13.64 -5.64 37.90
CA LYS A 458 13.99 -5.74 36.47
C LYS A 458 15.50 -5.90 36.21
N ARG A 459 16.25 -6.44 37.18
CA ARG A 459 17.66 -6.81 37.05
C ARG A 459 17.85 -8.22 36.52
N LEU A 460 16.87 -9.11 36.69
CA LEU A 460 16.86 -10.46 36.12
C LEU A 460 15.88 -10.51 34.95
N THR A 461 16.31 -11.10 33.84
CA THR A 461 15.44 -11.35 32.67
C THR A 461 15.63 -12.78 32.18
N PHE A 462 14.53 -13.38 31.73
CA PHE A 462 14.49 -14.71 31.15
C PHE A 462 14.35 -14.63 29.63
N ALA A 463 15.13 -15.41 28.90
CA ALA A 463 15.08 -15.46 27.45
C ALA A 463 15.48 -16.85 26.93
N TRP A 464 15.27 -17.09 25.64
CA TRP A 464 15.78 -18.28 24.97
C TRP A 464 16.56 -17.95 23.70
N LEU A 465 17.45 -18.86 23.32
CA LEU A 465 18.36 -18.73 22.18
C LEU A 465 18.14 -19.92 21.24
N ASP A 466 17.92 -19.62 19.96
CA ASP A 466 17.90 -20.65 18.92
C ASP A 466 19.34 -20.99 18.52
N GLY A 467 19.78 -22.17 18.99
CA GLY A 467 21.12 -22.66 18.78
C GLY A 467 21.45 -22.93 17.32
N GLU A 468 20.46 -23.23 16.48
CA GLU A 468 20.63 -23.49 15.05
C GLU A 468 20.85 -22.18 14.30
N ALA A 469 19.93 -21.22 14.47
CA ALA A 469 20.04 -19.92 13.84
C ALA A 469 21.25 -19.11 14.35
N GLN A 470 21.64 -19.29 15.61
CA GLN A 470 22.64 -18.45 16.30
C GLN A 470 23.88 -19.22 16.74
N LYS A 471 24.36 -20.14 15.89
CA LYS A 471 25.53 -21.01 16.14
C LYS A 471 26.72 -20.29 16.80
N LYS A 472 27.17 -19.15 16.26
CA LYS A 472 28.34 -18.42 16.78
C LYS A 472 28.14 -17.90 18.20
N TYR A 473 26.96 -17.35 18.49
CA TYR A 473 26.62 -16.82 19.80
C TYR A 473 26.42 -17.95 20.82
N CYS A 474 25.73 -19.01 20.43
CA CYS A 474 25.49 -20.20 21.25
C CYS A 474 26.81 -20.85 21.68
N LEU A 475 27.74 -21.09 20.74
CA LEU A 475 29.04 -21.68 21.02
C LEU A 475 29.93 -20.79 21.92
N PHE A 476 29.81 -19.47 21.83
CA PHE A 476 30.59 -18.54 22.66
C PHE A 476 30.28 -18.68 24.16
N PHE A 477 29.01 -18.84 24.53
CA PHE A 477 28.61 -19.00 25.93
C PHE A 477 28.70 -20.44 26.42
N LEU A 478 28.42 -21.42 25.55
CA LEU A 478 28.33 -22.82 25.94
C LEU A 478 29.62 -23.62 25.75
N GLN A 479 30.66 -23.07 25.11
CA GLN A 479 31.94 -23.73 24.77
C GLN A 479 32.28 -24.92 25.70
N SER A 480 31.97 -26.13 25.23
CA SER A 480 32.17 -27.43 25.87
C SER A 480 32.19 -28.51 24.79
N GLU A 481 32.66 -29.71 25.12
CA GLU A 481 32.66 -30.85 24.19
C GLU A 481 31.25 -31.20 23.70
N THR A 482 30.24 -31.04 24.55
CA THR A 482 28.81 -31.31 24.25
C THR A 482 28.07 -30.14 23.62
N SER A 483 28.72 -29.00 23.39
CA SER A 483 28.05 -27.80 22.84
C SER A 483 27.48 -28.00 21.44
N HIS A 484 27.97 -29.02 20.71
CA HIS A 484 27.45 -29.44 19.40
C HIS A 484 26.08 -30.13 19.48
N GLU A 485 25.62 -30.58 20.64
CA GLU A 485 24.27 -31.14 20.81
C GLU A 485 23.22 -30.03 20.96
N THR A 486 23.65 -28.85 21.41
CA THR A 486 22.78 -27.68 21.67
C THR A 486 22.86 -26.63 20.56
N CYS A 487 24.03 -26.44 19.94
CA CYS A 487 24.34 -25.35 19.02
C CYS A 487 24.67 -25.84 17.60
N GLY A 488 24.24 -25.07 16.59
CA GLY A 488 24.53 -25.33 15.17
C GLY A 488 23.60 -26.36 14.52
N GLU A 489 23.91 -26.72 13.28
CA GLU A 489 23.13 -27.68 12.47
C GLU A 489 23.18 -29.09 13.07
N ARG A 490 22.11 -29.87 12.86
CA ARG A 490 21.98 -31.24 13.37
C ARG A 490 23.01 -32.18 12.72
N THR A 491 23.93 -32.67 13.53
CA THR A 491 24.85 -33.78 13.19
C THR A 491 24.38 -35.11 13.76
N ASP A 492 23.73 -35.08 14.93
CA ASP A 492 23.25 -36.22 15.71
C ASP A 492 21.74 -36.13 15.98
N MET A 493 21.11 -37.24 16.37
CA MET A 493 19.65 -37.30 16.58
C MET A 493 19.18 -36.78 17.95
N THR A 494 20.11 -36.41 18.84
CA THR A 494 19.81 -35.97 20.21
C THR A 494 20.00 -34.46 20.34
N ASP A 495 18.91 -33.75 20.62
CA ASP A 495 18.93 -32.31 20.89
C ASP A 495 18.85 -32.09 22.42
N VAL A 496 19.87 -31.48 23.01
CA VAL A 496 19.95 -31.25 24.47
C VAL A 496 19.93 -29.75 24.76
N PRO A 497 18.84 -29.20 25.32
CA PRO A 497 18.79 -27.79 25.72
C PRO A 497 19.68 -27.55 26.96
N GLN A 498 20.36 -26.40 27.01
CA GLN A 498 21.20 -26.00 28.14
C GLN A 498 20.78 -24.64 28.70
N LEU A 499 20.73 -24.54 30.03
CA LEU A 499 20.43 -23.30 30.77
C LEU A 499 21.72 -22.67 31.27
N TYR A 500 21.85 -21.35 31.10
CA TYR A 500 22.95 -20.58 31.67
C TYR A 500 22.51 -19.17 32.08
N ILE A 501 23.25 -18.56 33.00
CA ILE A 501 23.06 -17.16 33.40
C ILE A 501 24.29 -16.35 32.99
N VAL A 502 24.05 -15.21 32.36
CA VAL A 502 25.06 -14.18 32.11
C VAL A 502 24.86 -13.04 33.11
N ARG A 503 25.88 -12.77 33.91
CA ARG A 503 25.99 -11.57 34.73
C ARG A 503 26.72 -10.49 33.93
N TYR A 504 26.11 -9.33 33.84
CA TYR A 504 26.70 -8.14 33.27
C TYR A 504 27.08 -7.16 34.39
N LYS A 505 28.26 -6.56 34.31
CA LYS A 505 28.71 -5.49 35.20
C LYS A 505 29.35 -4.37 34.39
N ARG A 506 28.78 -3.17 34.46
CA ARG A 506 29.27 -1.96 33.78
C ARG A 506 30.31 -1.25 34.66
N ASN A 507 31.31 -0.62 34.06
CA ASN A 507 32.29 0.18 34.80
C ASN A 507 31.82 1.64 34.84
N VAL A 508 31.37 2.11 36.01
CA VAL A 508 30.92 3.50 36.21
C VAL A 508 32.08 4.50 36.10
N THR A 509 33.31 4.07 36.41
CA THR A 509 34.52 4.89 36.43
C THR A 509 35.02 5.35 35.06
N GLU A 510 34.58 4.76 33.94
CA GLU A 510 35.02 5.14 32.60
C GLU A 510 34.06 6.12 31.87
N GLU A 511 32.79 6.19 32.27
CA GLU A 511 31.79 7.08 31.64
C GLU A 511 31.62 8.42 32.38
N GLY A 512 31.94 8.49 33.67
CA GLY A 512 31.85 9.74 34.44
C GLY A 512 32.87 10.83 34.05
N ASP A 513 34.00 10.44 33.46
CA ASP A 513 35.13 11.33 33.19
C ASP A 513 35.45 11.57 31.69
N LYS A 514 34.64 11.02 30.76
CA LYS A 514 34.81 11.29 29.33
C LYS A 514 33.61 12.08 28.79
N PRO A 515 33.69 13.43 28.67
CA PRO A 515 32.85 14.11 27.69
C PRO A 515 33.12 13.50 26.31
N GLU A 516 32.13 13.44 25.43
CA GLU A 516 32.23 12.94 24.04
C GLU A 516 33.47 13.51 23.31
N GLN A 517 34.65 12.90 23.54
CA GLN A 517 35.87 13.27 22.84
C GLN A 517 35.79 12.55 21.51
N LYS A 518 35.59 13.33 20.44
CA LYS A 518 35.83 12.88 19.08
C LYS A 518 37.17 12.12 19.07
N PRO A 519 37.21 10.91 18.47
CA PRO A 519 38.41 10.08 18.50
C PRO A 519 39.60 10.88 17.96
N LYS A 520 40.68 10.94 18.73
CA LYS A 520 41.89 11.71 18.37
C LYS A 520 42.70 11.02 17.26
N SER A 521 42.43 9.73 17.00
CA SER A 521 43.08 8.91 15.98
C SER A 521 42.13 7.81 15.49
N ILE A 522 42.28 7.40 14.22
CA ILE A 522 41.57 6.27 13.62
C ILE A 522 41.84 4.98 14.41
N TRP A 523 43.01 4.84 15.02
CA TRP A 523 43.41 3.66 15.78
C TRP A 523 42.74 3.56 17.16
N ASP A 524 42.49 4.69 17.84
CA ASP A 524 41.77 4.72 19.12
C ASP A 524 40.29 4.32 18.93
N ALA A 525 39.69 4.73 17.81
CA ALA A 525 38.33 4.34 17.44
C ALA A 525 38.19 2.83 17.14
N VAL A 526 39.26 2.19 16.68
CA VAL A 526 39.30 0.75 16.41
C VAL A 526 39.47 -0.04 17.71
N GLN A 527 40.28 0.46 18.64
CA GLN A 527 40.53 -0.18 19.93
C GLN A 527 39.32 -0.10 20.88
N ASP A 528 38.64 1.06 20.94
CA ASP A 528 37.36 1.20 21.67
C ASP A 528 36.19 0.44 20.99
N GLN A 529 36.32 0.07 19.71
CA GLN A 529 35.37 -0.81 19.00
C GLN A 529 35.61 -2.31 19.25
N GLU A 530 36.75 -2.70 19.81
CA GLU A 530 37.13 -4.11 19.93
C GLU A 530 36.55 -4.81 21.16
N LEU A 531 36.19 -4.10 22.23
CA LEU A 531 35.71 -4.69 23.49
C LEU A 531 34.29 -4.24 23.84
N ASP A 532 33.49 -5.13 24.41
CA ASP A 532 32.14 -4.77 24.87
C ASP A 532 32.19 -3.91 26.15
N PRO A 533 31.23 -2.97 26.34
CA PRO A 533 31.29 -1.99 27.43
C PRO A 533 31.01 -2.62 28.81
N ALA A 534 30.13 -3.63 28.87
CA ALA A 534 29.87 -4.40 30.08
C ALA A 534 30.76 -5.66 30.15
N SER A 535 31.35 -5.90 31.32
CA SER A 535 32.01 -7.17 31.62
C SER A 535 30.97 -8.29 31.78
N GLN A 536 31.33 -9.50 31.36
CA GLN A 536 30.43 -10.65 31.28
C GLN A 536 30.98 -11.82 32.08
N LEU A 537 30.14 -12.46 32.89
CA LEU A 537 30.46 -13.71 33.58
C LEU A 537 29.32 -14.71 33.39
N VAL A 538 29.66 -15.95 33.06
CA VAL A 538 28.69 -16.98 32.66
C VAL A 538 28.70 -18.13 33.66
N ALA A 539 27.52 -18.53 34.12
CA ALA A 539 27.31 -19.71 34.95
C ALA A 539 26.40 -20.70 34.21
N LYS A 540 26.87 -21.93 34.01
CA LYS A 540 26.12 -23.00 33.35
C LYS A 540 25.38 -23.87 34.38
N TYR A 541 24.20 -24.35 34.02
CA TYR A 541 23.40 -25.26 34.84
C TYR A 541 23.53 -26.69 34.33
N ASN A 542 23.91 -27.61 35.22
CA ASN A 542 24.08 -29.05 34.93
C ASN A 542 23.17 -29.92 35.83
N GLY A 543 22.15 -29.33 36.44
CA GLY A 543 21.23 -30.02 37.35
C GLY A 543 20.01 -30.61 36.63
N SER A 544 18.99 -31.01 37.41
CA SER A 544 17.75 -31.57 36.86
C SER A 544 16.79 -30.50 36.35
N ASP A 545 15.81 -30.88 35.53
CA ASP A 545 14.77 -29.96 35.02
C ASP A 545 13.71 -29.59 36.08
N GLU A 546 13.97 -29.87 37.37
CA GLU A 546 13.07 -29.58 38.47
C GLU A 546 13.06 -28.07 38.81
N ILE A 547 11.86 -27.49 38.76
CA ILE A 547 11.59 -26.07 39.09
C ILE A 547 12.27 -25.60 40.40
N PRO A 548 12.12 -26.28 41.56
CA PRO A 548 12.71 -25.80 42.81
C PRO A 548 14.24 -25.81 42.78
N GLU A 549 14.87 -26.76 42.10
CA GLU A 549 16.32 -26.86 41.97
C GLU A 549 16.86 -25.69 41.13
N ILE A 550 16.23 -25.43 39.99
CA ILE A 550 16.54 -24.29 39.11
C ILE A 550 16.40 -22.98 39.88
N MET A 551 15.29 -22.76 40.57
CA MET A 551 15.06 -21.53 41.35
C MET A 551 16.13 -21.30 42.42
N LYS A 552 16.50 -22.35 43.15
CA LYS A 552 17.56 -22.29 44.17
C LYS A 552 18.91 -21.97 43.54
N TRP A 553 19.23 -22.59 42.40
CA TRP A 553 20.45 -22.30 41.65
C TRP A 553 20.51 -20.85 41.18
N ILE A 554 19.45 -20.33 40.53
CA ILE A 554 19.39 -18.93 40.07
C ILE A 554 19.58 -17.96 41.25
N SER A 555 18.90 -18.21 42.36
CA SER A 555 18.97 -17.37 43.55
C SER A 555 20.37 -17.36 44.16
N GLN A 556 21.04 -18.52 44.19
CA GLN A 556 22.41 -18.64 44.67
C GLN A 556 23.40 -17.89 43.75
N ILE A 557 23.25 -18.01 42.42
CA ILE A 557 24.09 -17.29 41.45
C ILE A 557 23.95 -15.77 41.61
N ILE A 558 22.72 -15.27 41.81
CA ILE A 558 22.47 -13.84 42.01
C ILE A 558 23.04 -13.38 43.36
N LYS A 559 22.84 -14.16 44.43
CA LYS A 559 23.40 -13.87 45.75
C LYS A 559 24.92 -13.80 45.72
N ASP A 560 25.58 -14.77 45.08
CA ASP A 560 27.04 -14.77 44.93
C ASP A 560 27.52 -13.64 44.02
N GLY A 561 26.78 -13.33 42.95
CA GLY A 561 27.09 -12.23 42.04
C GLY A 561 26.93 -10.84 42.63
N ASP A 562 26.01 -10.65 43.58
CA ASP A 562 25.77 -9.38 44.27
C ASP A 562 26.68 -9.20 45.50
N SER A 563 27.14 -10.30 46.13
CA SER A 563 27.95 -10.25 47.36
C SER A 563 29.46 -10.35 47.15
N ARG A 564 29.93 -11.02 46.08
CA ARG A 564 31.36 -11.22 45.82
C ARG A 564 31.87 -10.25 44.77
N ASP A 565 33.11 -9.76 44.95
CA ASP A 565 33.80 -9.05 43.89
C ASP A 565 34.42 -10.05 42.90
N LEU A 566 33.64 -10.37 41.88
CA LEU A 566 33.99 -11.32 40.83
C LEU A 566 34.87 -10.66 39.76
N PRO A 567 35.78 -11.41 39.12
CA PRO A 567 36.70 -10.86 38.12
C PRO A 567 35.97 -10.27 36.92
N HIS A 568 36.50 -9.15 36.41
CA HIS A 568 35.97 -8.45 35.25
C HIS A 568 36.66 -8.93 33.98
N TYR A 569 35.94 -9.66 33.14
CA TYR A 569 36.41 -10.04 31.82
C TYR A 569 35.57 -9.33 30.75
N ARG A 570 36.24 -8.60 29.86
CA ARG A 570 35.64 -7.99 28.67
C ARG A 570 36.11 -8.77 27.46
N THR A 571 35.15 -9.30 26.71
CA THR A 571 35.39 -9.91 25.40
C THR A 571 34.36 -9.40 24.43
N ARG A 572 34.69 -9.47 23.14
CA ARG A 572 33.77 -9.15 22.07
C ARG A 572 32.78 -10.29 21.89
N THR A 573 31.53 -10.06 22.27
CA THR A 573 30.46 -11.01 22.04
C THR A 573 30.07 -11.02 20.54
N PRO A 574 29.84 -12.21 19.95
CA PRO A 574 29.34 -12.32 18.58
C PRO A 574 28.03 -11.55 18.39
N HIS A 575 27.78 -11.06 17.19
CA HIS A 575 26.50 -10.42 16.88
C HIS A 575 25.37 -11.45 16.83
N LEU A 576 24.26 -11.14 17.48
CA LEU A 576 23.00 -11.88 17.38
C LEU A 576 22.40 -11.74 15.98
N VAL A 577 21.60 -12.72 15.57
CA VAL A 577 20.91 -12.67 14.27
C VAL A 577 19.91 -11.51 14.28
N PRO A 578 19.88 -10.65 13.24
CA PRO A 578 18.92 -9.58 13.14
C PRO A 578 17.49 -10.13 12.99
N GLU A 579 16.51 -9.27 13.22
CA GLU A 579 15.11 -9.62 12.94
C GLU A 579 14.91 -10.01 11.47
N SER A 580 13.90 -10.84 11.20
CA SER A 580 13.57 -11.21 9.82
C SER A 580 13.39 -9.93 8.98
N SER A 581 14.07 -9.83 7.84
CA SER A 581 13.90 -8.70 6.93
C SER A 581 12.42 -8.49 6.63
N GLU A 582 12.01 -7.22 6.51
CA GLU A 582 10.68 -6.92 6.00
C GLU A 582 10.43 -7.68 4.69
N PRO A 583 9.21 -8.19 4.47
CA PRO A 583 8.93 -8.97 3.28
C PRO A 583 9.10 -8.06 2.05
N ILE A 584 9.43 -8.65 0.90
CA ILE A 584 9.77 -7.97 -0.36
C ILE A 584 8.74 -6.90 -0.79
N TRP A 585 7.51 -6.93 -0.27
CA TRP A 585 6.52 -5.86 -0.45
C TRP A 585 6.99 -4.48 0.04
N SER A 586 7.87 -4.37 1.05
CA SER A 586 8.42 -3.07 1.47
C SER A 586 9.59 -2.62 0.59
N ALA A 587 10.45 -3.55 0.16
CA ALA A 587 11.51 -3.28 -0.81
C ALA A 587 10.94 -2.87 -2.18
N GLY A 588 9.81 -3.45 -2.59
CA GLY A 588 9.08 -3.07 -3.80
C GLY A 588 8.47 -1.67 -3.78
N VAL A 589 8.46 -0.98 -2.63
CA VAL A 589 7.92 0.39 -2.54
C VAL A 589 9.01 1.40 -2.18
N GLN A 590 10.03 1.01 -1.41
CA GLN A 590 11.16 1.89 -1.08
C GLN A 590 12.28 1.88 -2.13
N SER A 591 12.45 0.80 -2.91
CA SER A 591 13.51 0.68 -3.94
C SER A 591 12.99 0.66 -5.38
N ILE A 592 11.68 0.88 -5.59
CA ILE A 592 11.12 1.06 -6.94
C ILE A 592 10.94 2.56 -7.19
N PRO A 593 11.83 3.23 -7.94
CA PRO A 593 11.37 4.28 -8.80
C PRO A 593 10.46 3.60 -9.84
N SER A 594 9.18 3.52 -9.51
CA SER A 594 8.11 3.60 -10.47
C SER A 594 8.02 2.60 -11.64
N THR A 595 7.93 1.28 -11.48
CA THR A 595 7.32 0.49 -12.58
C THR A 595 5.83 0.85 -12.74
N ASN A 596 5.13 1.11 -11.63
CA ASN A 596 3.79 1.68 -11.63
C ASN A 596 3.75 3.16 -12.02
N THR A 597 4.72 3.99 -11.65
CA THR A 597 4.74 5.41 -12.06
C THR A 597 5.24 5.59 -13.50
N ILE A 598 6.02 4.66 -14.07
CA ILE A 598 6.29 4.59 -15.52
C ILE A 598 5.06 4.08 -16.27
N LYS A 599 4.38 3.02 -15.81
CA LYS A 599 3.09 2.59 -16.41
C LYS A 599 2.00 3.65 -16.28
N GLN A 600 1.90 4.33 -15.14
CA GLN A 600 0.99 5.47 -14.92
C GLN A 600 1.44 6.69 -15.70
N SER A 601 2.74 6.95 -15.87
CA SER A 601 3.24 8.03 -16.72
C SER A 601 2.95 7.75 -18.19
N ILE A 602 3.16 6.53 -18.66
CA ILE A 602 2.79 6.07 -20.01
C ILE A 602 1.27 6.13 -20.19
N ARG A 603 0.47 5.67 -19.22
CA ARG A 603 -0.99 5.85 -19.24
C ARG A 603 -1.38 7.32 -19.20
N ARG A 604 -0.72 8.18 -18.43
CA ARG A 604 -0.95 9.63 -18.34
C ARG A 604 -0.59 10.32 -19.66
N ILE A 605 0.45 9.87 -20.35
CA ILE A 605 0.82 10.34 -21.69
C ILE A 605 -0.22 9.88 -22.72
N LEU A 606 -0.57 8.59 -22.76
CA LEU A 606 -1.62 8.05 -23.64
C LEU A 606 -2.96 8.73 -23.39
N ARG A 607 -3.34 8.95 -22.12
CA ARG A 607 -4.57 9.65 -21.72
C ARG A 607 -4.53 11.13 -22.07
N GLY A 608 -3.40 11.80 -21.85
CA GLY A 608 -3.20 13.18 -22.31
C GLY A 608 -3.26 13.31 -23.84
N PHE A 609 -2.90 12.25 -24.57
CA PHE A 609 -3.17 12.15 -26.01
C PHE A 609 -4.67 12.00 -26.29
N TYR A 610 -5.40 11.11 -25.61
CA TYR A 610 -6.86 10.98 -25.76
C TYR A 610 -7.62 12.27 -25.42
N ASP A 611 -7.25 13.00 -24.37
CA ASP A 611 -7.93 14.25 -23.98
C ASP A 611 -7.64 15.40 -24.94
N ARG A 612 -6.45 15.41 -25.55
CA ARG A 612 -6.14 16.31 -26.65
C ARG A 612 -7.02 15.95 -27.85
N ILE A 613 -6.94 14.69 -28.29
CA ILE A 613 -7.63 14.13 -29.46
C ILE A 613 -9.16 14.24 -29.34
N GLY A 614 -9.75 14.14 -28.14
CA GLY A 614 -11.19 14.07 -27.94
C GLY A 614 -11.95 15.40 -27.92
N GLY A 615 -11.27 16.56 -27.94
CA GLY A 615 -11.98 17.83 -27.74
C GLY A 615 -11.28 19.13 -28.13
N ASP A 616 -10.06 19.13 -28.69
CA ASP A 616 -9.43 20.36 -29.16
C ASP A 616 -9.74 20.62 -30.66
N PRO A 617 -10.50 21.68 -31.01
CA PRO A 617 -10.80 22.08 -32.39
C PRO A 617 -9.58 22.18 -33.30
N ARG A 618 -8.40 22.44 -32.71
CA ARG A 618 -7.17 22.78 -33.42
C ARG A 618 -6.44 21.55 -33.94
N ILE A 619 -6.80 20.34 -33.51
CA ILE A 619 -6.12 19.11 -33.91
C ILE A 619 -6.32 18.79 -35.39
N GLY A 620 -7.56 18.92 -35.90
CA GLY A 620 -7.82 18.76 -37.34
C GLY A 620 -6.92 19.66 -38.19
N PRO A 621 -6.89 20.98 -37.95
CA PRO A 621 -5.96 21.91 -38.60
C PRO A 621 -4.47 21.58 -38.44
N ILE A 622 -4.02 21.13 -37.26
CA ILE A 622 -2.62 20.75 -37.02
C ILE A 622 -2.25 19.48 -37.80
N LEU A 623 -3.13 18.46 -37.81
CA LEU A 623 -2.94 17.23 -38.60
C LEU A 623 -2.91 17.56 -40.09
N LEU A 624 -3.76 18.48 -40.54
CA LEU A 624 -3.77 18.96 -41.92
C LEU A 624 -2.46 19.68 -42.28
N LEU A 625 -1.98 20.58 -41.41
CA LEU A 625 -0.69 21.27 -41.60
C LEU A 625 0.47 20.27 -41.66
N ALA A 626 0.50 19.29 -40.75
CA ALA A 626 1.50 18.24 -40.75
C ALA A 626 1.47 17.38 -42.02
N ALA A 627 0.26 17.04 -42.51
CA ALA A 627 0.08 16.36 -43.79
C ALA A 627 0.67 17.21 -44.93
N LEU A 628 0.31 18.49 -45.04
CA LEU A 628 0.80 19.40 -46.09
C LEU A 628 2.32 19.58 -46.06
N MET A 629 2.91 19.74 -44.88
CA MET A 629 4.37 19.84 -44.73
C MET A 629 5.07 18.53 -45.10
N SER A 630 4.48 17.38 -44.77
CA SER A 630 5.03 16.07 -45.18
C SER A 630 4.92 15.84 -46.69
N PHE A 631 3.81 16.20 -47.33
CA PHE A 631 3.69 16.20 -48.79
C PHE A 631 4.72 17.13 -49.44
N GLY A 632 4.89 18.34 -48.91
CA GLY A 632 5.85 19.33 -49.40
C GLY A 632 7.30 18.87 -49.29
N THR A 633 7.70 18.25 -48.17
CA THR A 633 9.07 17.74 -47.98
C THR A 633 9.39 16.53 -48.85
N ILE A 634 8.42 15.63 -49.08
CA ILE A 634 8.58 14.52 -50.02
C ILE A 634 8.71 15.05 -51.45
N TRP A 635 7.89 16.03 -51.84
CA TRP A 635 7.98 16.69 -53.14
C TRP A 635 9.33 17.38 -53.33
N LEU A 636 9.82 18.11 -52.32
CA LEU A 636 11.10 18.83 -52.36
C LEU A 636 12.32 17.89 -52.45
N ARG A 637 12.31 16.77 -51.70
CA ARG A 637 13.37 15.75 -51.81
C ARG A 637 13.38 15.06 -53.16
N ARG A 638 12.23 14.93 -53.82
CA ARG A 638 12.12 14.33 -55.14
C ARG A 638 12.53 15.28 -56.26
N SER A 639 12.21 16.57 -56.14
CA SER A 639 12.62 17.58 -57.13
C SER A 639 14.12 17.87 -57.11
N GLN A 640 14.80 17.61 -55.98
CA GLN A 640 16.26 17.73 -55.86
C GLN A 640 17.04 16.49 -56.34
N ALA A 641 16.36 15.37 -56.66
CA ALA A 641 17.01 14.16 -57.14
C ALA A 641 17.17 14.16 -58.67
N THR A 642 18.08 14.98 -59.20
CA THR A 642 18.70 14.77 -60.52
C THR A 642 20.18 15.11 -60.43
N PRO A 643 21.07 14.20 -60.87
CA PRO A 643 21.92 14.59 -62.01
C PRO A 643 22.26 13.45 -62.99
N VAL A 644 22.17 13.80 -64.28
CA VAL A 644 23.11 13.62 -65.40
C VAL A 644 23.98 12.34 -65.44
N SER A 645 23.80 11.55 -66.50
CA SER A 645 24.71 10.48 -66.95
C SER A 645 25.14 10.77 -68.40
N ASN A 646 26.45 10.71 -68.68
CA ASN A 646 27.04 10.36 -69.99
C ASN A 646 28.55 10.00 -69.85
N GLN A 647 28.84 8.69 -69.69
CA GLN A 647 29.89 7.79 -70.25
C GLN A 647 31.33 8.27 -70.65
N PRO A 648 32.32 7.37 -70.95
CA PRO A 648 32.59 5.96 -70.52
C PRO A 648 34.09 5.54 -70.28
N SER A 649 34.31 4.35 -69.65
CA SER A 649 35.47 3.37 -69.72
C SER A 649 36.92 3.85 -69.45
N GLN A 650 37.85 3.20 -68.72
CA GLN A 650 38.31 1.79 -68.63
C GLN A 650 39.36 1.66 -67.44
N PRO A 651 40.20 0.60 -67.24
CA PRO A 651 40.35 -0.09 -65.94
C PRO A 651 41.75 -0.06 -65.27
N SER A 652 41.85 -0.64 -64.05
CA SER A 652 43.01 -1.32 -63.39
C SER A 652 43.49 -0.81 -61.99
N GLN A 653 43.81 -1.82 -61.15
CA GLN A 653 44.24 -1.96 -59.73
C GLN A 653 45.43 -1.07 -59.21
N PRO A 654 45.98 -1.24 -57.98
CA PRO A 654 45.44 -1.58 -56.63
C PRO A 654 45.99 -0.67 -55.47
N ASN A 655 45.56 -0.96 -54.22
CA ASN A 655 46.20 -0.65 -52.91
C ASN A 655 46.23 0.79 -52.36
N SER A 656 45.52 1.01 -51.23
CA SER A 656 46.16 1.21 -49.91
C SER A 656 45.14 1.19 -48.76
N LYS A 657 45.52 0.52 -47.67
CA LYS A 657 44.80 0.24 -46.43
C LYS A 657 44.48 1.52 -45.63
N GLU A 658 43.37 1.55 -44.89
CA GLU A 658 43.37 1.46 -43.42
C GLU A 658 41.98 1.52 -42.75
N ALA A 659 41.71 0.47 -41.97
CA ALA A 659 41.04 0.41 -40.67
C ALA A 659 39.63 1.01 -40.44
N GLY A 660 38.63 0.12 -40.50
CA GLY A 660 37.34 0.25 -39.79
C GLY A 660 36.92 -1.10 -39.22
N ARG A 661 37.01 -1.27 -37.89
CA ARG A 661 36.73 -2.52 -37.14
C ARG A 661 35.27 -3.02 -37.33
N PRO A 662 35.04 -4.35 -37.33
CA PRO A 662 33.73 -4.94 -37.58
C PRO A 662 32.79 -4.88 -36.37
N ARG A 663 31.51 -4.62 -36.65
CA ARG A 663 30.38 -4.68 -35.72
C ARG A 663 30.16 -6.14 -35.32
N ARG A 664 30.25 -6.43 -34.01
CA ARG A 664 29.92 -7.74 -33.43
C ARG A 664 28.42 -8.00 -33.59
N ASP A 665 28.09 -9.01 -34.39
CA ASP A 665 26.79 -9.67 -34.38
C ASP A 665 26.54 -10.32 -33.02
N ARG A 666 25.39 -10.02 -32.41
CA ARG A 666 24.85 -10.76 -31.27
C ARG A 666 24.07 -11.95 -31.80
N PRO A 667 24.32 -13.18 -31.32
CA PRO A 667 23.61 -14.36 -31.80
C PRO A 667 22.15 -14.37 -31.33
N ARG A 668 21.26 -14.71 -32.26
CA ARG A 668 19.88 -15.15 -32.02
C ARG A 668 19.89 -16.30 -31.02
N ARG A 669 19.14 -16.19 -29.92
CA ARG A 669 18.87 -17.30 -29.00
C ARG A 669 17.67 -18.09 -29.54
N ALA A 670 17.86 -19.39 -29.64
CA ALA A 670 16.90 -20.38 -30.11
C ALA A 670 15.63 -20.43 -29.24
N THR A 671 14.52 -20.74 -29.90
CA THR A 671 13.23 -21.13 -29.34
C THR A 671 13.36 -22.48 -28.62
N ASN A 672 13.09 -22.50 -27.31
CA ASN A 672 12.84 -23.73 -26.56
C ASN A 672 11.34 -24.04 -26.64
N GLU A 673 10.94 -24.86 -27.60
CA GLU A 673 9.74 -25.69 -27.47
C GLU A 673 10.11 -26.93 -26.65
N HIS A 674 9.24 -27.31 -25.71
CA HIS A 674 9.30 -28.46 -24.80
C HIS A 674 10.05 -28.29 -23.45
N LEU A 675 9.35 -27.67 -22.50
CA LEU A 675 9.39 -28.04 -21.07
C LEU A 675 7.96 -28.11 -20.53
N PRO A 676 7.63 -29.05 -19.62
CA PRO A 676 6.28 -29.22 -19.09
C PRO A 676 5.88 -28.03 -18.20
N PRO A 677 4.60 -27.62 -18.18
CA PRO A 677 4.16 -26.44 -17.46
C PRO A 677 4.27 -26.63 -15.94
N SER A 678 4.92 -25.66 -15.31
CA SER A 678 4.97 -25.43 -13.86
C SER A 678 3.58 -25.06 -13.34
N ILE A 679 3.16 -25.73 -12.28
CA ILE A 679 1.84 -25.64 -11.64
C ILE A 679 1.72 -24.36 -10.78
N THR A 680 1.61 -23.20 -11.41
CA THR A 680 1.14 -21.98 -10.72
C THR A 680 0.46 -21.07 -11.73
N ASP A 681 -0.72 -20.58 -11.36
CA ASP A 681 -1.61 -19.66 -12.07
C ASP A 681 -2.48 -20.28 -13.17
N MET A 682 -3.56 -20.94 -12.73
CA MET A 682 -4.77 -21.16 -13.53
C MET A 682 -5.97 -20.68 -12.71
N GLU A 683 -6.52 -19.50 -13.07
CA GLU A 683 -7.93 -19.20 -12.82
C GLU A 683 -8.78 -20.27 -13.54
N PRO A 684 -9.82 -20.83 -12.90
CA PRO A 684 -10.70 -21.77 -13.59
C PRO A 684 -11.41 -21.06 -14.76
N LYS A 685 -11.28 -21.65 -15.94
CA LYS A 685 -12.13 -21.33 -17.10
C LYS A 685 -13.57 -21.68 -16.68
N ASP A 686 -14.45 -20.68 -16.77
CA ASP A 686 -15.90 -20.69 -16.46
C ASP A 686 -16.36 -19.99 -15.16
N SER A 687 -15.62 -18.99 -14.65
CA SER A 687 -16.21 -18.04 -13.70
C SER A 687 -17.07 -17.00 -14.43
N TYR A 688 -18.39 -17.14 -14.35
CA TYR A 688 -19.34 -16.10 -14.75
C TYR A 688 -19.93 -15.41 -13.52
N GLN A 689 -20.20 -14.11 -13.65
CA GLN A 689 -20.76 -13.26 -12.61
C GLN A 689 -22.29 -13.40 -12.62
N TRP A 690 -22.86 -14.06 -11.62
CA TRP A 690 -24.31 -14.19 -11.49
C TRP A 690 -24.92 -12.86 -11.01
N SER A 691 -25.67 -12.19 -11.88
CA SER A 691 -26.53 -11.06 -11.54
C SER A 691 -27.86 -11.56 -10.98
N LEU A 692 -28.20 -11.20 -9.75
CA LEU A 692 -29.55 -11.37 -9.21
C LEU A 692 -30.22 -9.99 -9.12
N SER A 693 -31.09 -9.72 -10.09
CA SER A 693 -32.27 -8.89 -9.89
C SER A 693 -33.43 -9.65 -10.50
N GLY A 694 -34.46 -9.86 -9.69
CA GLY A 694 -35.67 -10.61 -10.00
C GLY A 694 -36.53 -10.66 -8.76
N SER A 695 -37.29 -9.59 -8.57
CA SER A 695 -38.49 -9.53 -7.75
C SER A 695 -39.37 -10.75 -8.00
N ASP A 696 -39.94 -11.32 -6.95
CA ASP A 696 -41.38 -11.59 -6.90
C ASP A 696 -41.84 -11.60 -5.44
N SER A 697 -42.92 -10.86 -5.24
CA SER A 697 -43.78 -10.87 -4.06
C SER A 697 -44.78 -12.03 -4.20
N ASP A 698 -45.22 -12.56 -3.05
CA ASP A 698 -46.13 -13.69 -2.79
C ASP A 698 -45.55 -15.12 -2.84
#